data_AF-A0A9D6VME9-F1
#
_entry.id   AF-A0A9D6VME9-F1
#
_cell.length_a   1.000
_cell.length_b   1.000
_cell.length_c   1.000
_cell.angle_alpha   90.00
_cell.angle_beta   90.00
_cell.angle_gamma   90.00
#
_symmetry.space_group_name_H-M   'P 1'
#
loop_
_entity.id
_entity.type
_entity.pdbx_description
1 polymer ?
#
loop_
_entity_poly.entity_id
_entity_poly.type
_entity_poly.pdbx_seq_one_letter_code
_entity_poly.pdbx_strand_id
1 'polypeptide(L)'
;MWNDEELYNGNIARDLIKGLSLPFFDYMFTPYHGGSLVIGILAVPFFLIFGETYFALKLVGLTISALGLIFFFLTIRRHIGERAALLSSLIYIFSPSLFTESTLVSWGNHTESICLVWIIYFLLLEFIENEHNSDKILYTLLLGAVSGFSLFFAYISLYAIAYSLLIFLMLNRGKLFWKKTSLYCASFTAGFSPWIYYNLTHHFEGLSIVKRYSIGEKGSSALTFIGKVLKYFTFDIPGLFDFYNPSSISFSPVQFVFYLIFIGGFILLIIENRKALFSIFQKTNPESEKSKPLNRETKEIILLGGFIAFTLFFLLSKVFTGDKLDDRLYGLRYITHIYPYAFLTLGLLTERFLSSKGRVWKSSGIILLAFFLIIGLLANRWIPDRSDPLKYSMMDGFSFMRFGWSIPKKYELDFNKYISIGEGIDAAYRHEYYSGIGMYIAGKGLIWKKHFEQYEPLYPLIDANLPYDLETYFYEGNGKEIGANSIFNLYKNSINNIKKFPEKFQRFGFIGMARAVDESTVPETDIKNIIRDVPEEYRIFFLKSLGERLLTEEGNLKATVTRVEKLSYSRLEKSAVYSGIGRSLIKQLHGNIKFAVDMTQDNSIPFFARAELLESLGEQFFTLYKQHLNLLPETIELLSKEEKEFIFRGIGLSMADKYGFYIPFIIREIEIPLGVTSAEFIMEGIGKALFIRYGYNIDIAENILRGAELNNYYPHLFEGFRKAASESSNFTAQKEDIKDIKLDR
;
A
#
# COMPACT_ATOMS: atom_id res chain seq x y z
N MET A 1 -1.65 -4.46 -7.69
CA MET A 1 -0.89 -3.28 -7.23
C MET A 1 -1.43 -2.77 -5.88
N TRP A 2 -1.71 -3.68 -4.94
CA TRP A 2 -2.18 -3.32 -3.61
C TRP A 2 -0.98 -2.91 -2.75
N ASN A 3 -1.05 -1.79 -2.06
CA ASN A 3 0.00 -1.32 -1.17
C ASN A 3 -0.60 -0.68 0.08
N ASP A 4 -0.12 -1.12 1.23
CA ASP A 4 -0.63 -0.69 2.52
C ASP A 4 -0.24 0.74 2.92
N GLU A 5 0.91 1.25 2.43
CA GLU A 5 1.30 2.65 2.66
C GLU A 5 0.38 3.61 1.90
N GLU A 6 -0.23 3.20 0.78
CA GLU A 6 -1.22 4.03 0.08
C GLU A 6 -2.51 4.19 0.89
N LEU A 7 -3.00 3.11 1.50
CA LEU A 7 -4.17 3.14 2.37
C LEU A 7 -3.95 4.03 3.59
N TYR A 8 -2.72 4.09 4.09
CA TYR A 8 -2.35 5.04 5.12
C TYR A 8 -2.61 6.48 4.67
N ASN A 9 -2.17 6.84 3.46
CA ASN A 9 -2.38 8.17 2.88
C ASN A 9 -3.87 8.47 2.65
N GLY A 10 -4.67 7.45 2.33
CA GLY A 10 -6.12 7.60 2.23
C GLY A 10 -6.84 7.92 3.52
N ASN A 11 -6.35 7.48 4.69
CA ASN A 11 -6.91 7.92 5.97
C ASN A 11 -6.78 9.44 6.15
N ILE A 12 -5.68 10.03 5.65
CA ILE A 12 -5.46 11.48 5.69
C ILE A 12 -6.55 12.19 4.87
N ALA A 13 -6.83 11.69 3.67
CA ALA A 13 -7.87 12.25 2.80
C ALA A 13 -9.26 12.13 3.43
N ARG A 14 -9.58 10.96 3.98
CA ARG A 14 -10.84 10.70 4.69
C ARG A 14 -11.02 11.64 5.87
N ASP A 15 -10.01 11.77 6.73
CA ASP A 15 -10.08 12.60 7.93
C ASP A 15 -10.06 14.09 7.57
N LEU A 16 -9.44 14.51 6.46
CA LEU A 16 -9.61 15.88 5.95
C LEU A 16 -11.05 16.19 5.53
N ILE A 17 -11.78 15.19 5.03
CA ILE A 17 -13.20 15.33 4.63
C ILE A 17 -14.13 15.27 5.85
N LYS A 18 -13.85 14.38 6.81
CA LYS A 18 -14.74 14.07 7.94
C LYS A 18 -14.40 14.79 9.24
N GLY A 19 -13.23 15.40 9.33
CA GLY A 19 -12.68 15.97 10.56
C GLY A 19 -11.42 15.22 10.99
N LEU A 20 -10.37 15.97 11.33
CA LEU A 20 -9.08 15.39 11.68
C LEU A 20 -9.13 14.70 13.05
N SER A 21 -8.76 13.43 13.09
CA SER A 21 -8.55 12.65 14.32
C SER A 21 -7.24 13.04 15.03
N LEU A 22 -6.26 13.59 14.30
CA LEU A 22 -4.97 14.06 14.81
C LEU A 22 -4.67 15.51 14.43
N PRO A 23 -3.74 16.19 15.13
CA PRO A 23 -3.06 17.33 14.55
C PRO A 23 -2.55 17.02 13.14
N PHE A 24 -2.72 17.93 12.19
CA PHE A 24 -2.48 17.65 10.76
C PHE A 24 -1.10 17.05 10.46
N PHE A 25 -0.04 17.55 11.11
CA PHE A 25 1.33 17.08 10.89
C PHE A 25 1.61 15.69 11.49
N ASP A 26 0.81 15.24 12.45
CA ASP A 26 0.91 13.91 13.03
C ASP A 26 0.47 12.81 12.04
N TYR A 27 -0.18 13.16 10.92
CA TYR A 27 -0.49 12.21 9.83
C TYR A 27 0.71 11.88 8.93
N MET A 28 1.90 12.45 9.14
CA MET A 28 3.08 12.06 8.36
C MET A 28 3.46 10.59 8.62
N PHE A 29 3.57 9.75 7.59
CA PHE A 29 3.91 8.33 7.76
C PHE A 29 5.29 8.12 8.44
N THR A 30 6.23 9.02 8.17
CA THR A 30 7.52 9.09 8.85
C THR A 30 7.83 10.52 9.28
N PRO A 31 8.60 10.72 10.36
CA PRO A 31 8.83 12.07 10.90
C PRO A 31 9.72 12.94 9.99
N TYR A 32 10.34 12.37 8.96
CA TYR A 32 11.35 13.05 8.14
C TYR A 32 10.90 13.38 6.72
N HIS A 33 9.73 12.94 6.24
CA HIS A 33 9.26 13.33 4.91
C HIS A 33 7.74 13.58 4.87
N GLY A 34 7.35 14.70 4.28
CA GLY A 34 5.98 15.17 4.21
C GLY A 34 5.16 14.64 3.05
N GLY A 35 5.75 13.89 2.12
CA GLY A 35 5.05 13.48 0.89
C GLY A 35 3.76 12.70 1.15
N SER A 36 3.70 11.83 2.17
CA SER A 36 2.46 11.19 2.62
C SER A 36 1.29 12.17 2.88
N LEU A 37 1.55 13.29 3.57
CA LEU A 37 0.53 14.34 3.79
C LEU A 37 0.08 14.96 2.47
N VAL A 38 1.03 15.25 1.57
CA VAL A 38 0.73 15.88 0.28
C VAL A 38 -0.11 14.94 -0.57
N ILE A 39 0.19 13.64 -0.60
CA ILE A 39 -0.65 12.63 -1.27
C ILE A 39 -2.04 12.58 -0.65
N GLY A 40 -2.14 12.57 0.68
CA GLY A 40 -3.41 12.60 1.39
C GLY A 40 -4.28 13.81 1.01
N ILE A 41 -3.68 15.01 0.95
CA ILE A 41 -4.37 16.22 0.49
C ILE A 41 -4.82 16.08 -0.98
N LEU A 42 -3.94 15.60 -1.86
CA LEU A 42 -4.26 15.44 -3.29
C LEU A 42 -5.32 14.36 -3.55
N ALA A 43 -5.49 13.40 -2.63
CA ALA A 43 -6.53 12.38 -2.71
C ALA A 43 -7.94 12.91 -2.38
N VAL A 44 -8.07 14.01 -1.62
CA VAL A 44 -9.37 14.60 -1.24
C VAL A 44 -10.30 14.84 -2.45
N PRO A 45 -9.91 15.57 -3.52
CA PRO A 45 -10.80 15.77 -4.66
C PRO A 45 -11.21 14.47 -5.34
N PHE A 46 -10.34 13.46 -5.40
CA PHE A 46 -10.70 12.16 -5.97
C PHE A 46 -11.64 11.37 -5.06
N PHE A 47 -11.48 11.47 -3.74
CA PHE A 47 -12.39 10.84 -2.77
C PHE A 47 -13.80 11.45 -2.84
N LEU A 48 -13.88 12.78 -3.04
CA LEU A 48 -15.16 13.47 -3.21
C LEU A 48 -15.88 13.10 -4.52
N ILE A 49 -15.13 12.79 -5.59
CA ILE A 49 -15.69 12.47 -6.92
C ILE A 49 -15.97 10.97 -7.09
N PHE A 50 -15.08 10.10 -6.63
CA PHE A 50 -15.08 8.66 -6.89
C PHE A 50 -15.32 7.82 -5.62
N GLY A 51 -15.68 8.46 -4.51
CA GLY A 51 -15.80 7.81 -3.20
C GLY A 51 -14.44 7.51 -2.56
N GLU A 52 -14.47 7.05 -1.30
CA GLU A 52 -13.29 6.67 -0.51
C GLU A 52 -12.71 5.32 -0.97
N THR A 53 -12.40 5.21 -2.27
CA THR A 53 -12.03 3.98 -2.96
C THR A 53 -10.55 3.93 -3.27
N TYR A 54 -10.00 2.72 -3.43
CA TYR A 54 -8.59 2.53 -3.78
C TYR A 54 -8.28 3.06 -5.18
N PHE A 55 -9.25 3.00 -6.09
CA PHE A 55 -9.16 3.63 -7.42
C PHE A 55 -8.87 5.13 -7.33
N ALA A 56 -9.52 5.85 -6.42
CA ALA A 56 -9.29 7.27 -6.22
C ALA A 56 -7.81 7.58 -5.83
N LEU A 57 -7.18 6.72 -5.02
CA LEU A 57 -5.75 6.84 -4.72
C LEU A 57 -4.84 6.61 -5.93
N LYS A 58 -5.23 5.72 -6.85
CA LYS A 58 -4.48 5.49 -8.10
C LYS A 58 -4.51 6.68 -9.03
N LEU A 59 -5.61 7.45 -9.01
CA LEU A 59 -5.69 8.70 -9.77
C LEU A 59 -4.70 9.75 -9.26
N VAL A 60 -4.36 9.75 -7.97
CA VAL A 60 -3.32 10.64 -7.43
C VAL A 60 -1.95 10.30 -8.01
N GLY A 61 -1.52 9.03 -7.92
CA GLY A 61 -0.25 8.57 -8.47
C GLY A 61 -0.16 8.82 -9.98
N LEU A 62 -1.23 8.51 -10.71
CA LEU A 62 -1.35 8.80 -12.15
C LEU A 62 -1.21 10.30 -12.44
N THR A 63 -1.87 11.17 -11.67
CA THR A 63 -1.80 12.62 -11.84
C THR A 63 -0.39 13.14 -11.63
N ILE A 64 0.30 12.70 -10.58
CA ILE A 64 1.67 13.12 -10.30
C ILE A 64 2.63 12.59 -11.38
N SER A 65 2.47 11.34 -11.81
CA SER A 65 3.26 10.77 -12.90
C SER A 65 3.04 11.53 -14.22
N ALA A 66 1.80 11.91 -14.53
CA ALA A 66 1.47 12.72 -15.70
C ALA A 66 2.08 14.13 -15.62
N LEU A 67 2.05 14.78 -14.46
CA LEU A 67 2.73 16.05 -14.24
C LEU A 67 4.26 15.90 -14.41
N GLY A 68 4.83 14.81 -13.90
CA GLY A 68 6.24 14.46 -14.11
C GLY A 68 6.60 14.32 -15.59
N LEU A 69 5.76 13.62 -16.36
CA LEU A 69 5.91 13.50 -17.82
C LEU A 69 5.77 14.85 -18.53
N ILE A 70 4.83 15.71 -18.11
CA ILE A 70 4.66 17.05 -18.69
C ILE A 70 5.93 17.87 -18.49
N PHE A 71 6.46 17.96 -17.26
CA PHE A 71 7.68 18.72 -17.00
C PHE A 71 8.91 18.08 -17.65
N PHE A 72 9.00 16.76 -17.71
CA PHE A 72 10.02 16.04 -18.47
C PHE A 72 10.00 16.43 -19.96
N PHE A 73 8.83 16.35 -20.60
CA PHE A 73 8.63 16.73 -22.00
C PHE A 73 8.94 18.20 -22.24
N LEU A 74 8.39 19.10 -21.41
CA LEU A 74 8.59 20.55 -21.54
C LEU A 74 10.07 20.92 -21.39
N THR A 75 10.77 20.35 -20.41
CA THR A 75 12.20 20.57 -20.21
C THR A 75 12.99 20.18 -21.45
N ILE A 76 12.77 18.97 -21.98
CA ILE A 76 13.53 18.50 -23.15
C ILE A 76 13.13 19.31 -24.39
N ARG A 77 11.84 19.58 -24.62
CA ARG A 77 11.35 20.29 -25.81
C ARG A 77 11.91 21.71 -25.86
N ARG A 78 11.87 22.41 -24.72
CA ARG A 78 12.30 23.80 -24.58
C ARG A 78 13.81 23.94 -24.73
N HIS A 79 14.58 23.06 -24.07
CA HIS A 79 16.01 23.27 -23.88
C HIS A 79 16.90 22.44 -24.82
N ILE A 80 16.41 21.28 -25.30
CA ILE A 80 17.16 20.38 -26.19
C ILE A 80 16.56 20.40 -27.60
N GLY A 81 15.27 20.10 -27.72
CA GLY A 81 14.56 20.05 -28.98
C GLY A 81 13.33 19.14 -28.96
N GLU A 82 12.39 19.42 -29.86
CA GLU A 82 11.10 18.71 -29.96
C GLU A 82 11.24 17.22 -30.24
N ARG A 83 12.16 16.85 -31.15
CA ARG A 83 12.36 15.44 -31.51
C ARG A 83 12.88 14.60 -30.34
N ALA A 84 13.85 15.12 -29.60
CA ALA A 84 14.34 14.48 -28.37
C ALA A 84 13.20 14.31 -27.35
N ALA A 85 12.40 15.36 -27.16
CA ALA A 85 11.31 15.37 -26.20
C ALA A 85 10.26 14.31 -26.52
N LEU A 86 9.84 14.21 -27.79
CA LEU A 86 8.90 13.19 -28.25
C LEU A 86 9.45 11.78 -28.05
N LEU A 87 10.69 11.51 -28.47
CA LEU A 87 11.29 10.19 -28.35
C LEU A 87 11.47 9.77 -26.89
N SER A 88 12.01 10.64 -26.04
CA SER A 88 12.17 10.36 -24.62
C SER A 88 10.82 10.17 -23.91
N SER A 89 9.81 10.96 -24.26
CA SER A 89 8.47 10.85 -23.65
C SER A 89 7.74 9.59 -24.10
N LEU A 90 7.91 9.15 -25.36
CA LEU A 90 7.39 7.86 -25.80
C LEU A 90 8.03 6.71 -25.01
N ILE A 91 9.35 6.74 -24.78
CA ILE A 91 10.02 5.73 -23.95
C ILE A 91 9.57 5.80 -22.48
N TYR A 92 9.27 7.01 -21.96
CA TYR A 92 8.67 7.18 -20.64
C TYR A 92 7.27 6.53 -20.56
N ILE A 93 6.42 6.73 -21.58
CA ILE A 93 5.06 6.17 -21.64
C ILE A 93 5.10 4.64 -21.78
N PHE A 94 5.99 4.13 -22.62
CA PHE A 94 6.22 2.69 -22.83
C PHE A 94 7.42 2.22 -22.00
N SER A 95 7.42 2.58 -20.72
CA SER A 95 8.51 2.26 -19.78
C SER A 95 8.55 0.78 -19.39
N PRO A 96 9.65 0.32 -18.77
CA PRO A 96 9.66 -0.95 -18.03
C PRO A 96 8.52 -1.03 -17.00
N SER A 97 7.97 -2.24 -16.81
CA SER A 97 6.80 -2.46 -15.95
C SER A 97 7.02 -2.00 -14.52
N LEU A 98 8.24 -2.14 -14.00
CA LEU A 98 8.56 -1.70 -12.64
C LEU A 98 8.43 -0.17 -12.48
N PHE A 99 8.78 0.62 -13.50
CA PHE A 99 8.57 2.08 -13.44
C PHE A 99 7.08 2.42 -13.38
N THR A 100 6.28 1.80 -14.25
CA THR A 100 4.83 1.98 -14.29
C THR A 100 4.18 1.58 -12.96
N GLU A 101 4.51 0.39 -12.43
CA GLU A 101 4.04 -0.07 -11.13
C GLU A 101 4.40 0.94 -10.03
N SER A 102 5.64 1.39 -10.01
CA SER A 102 6.15 2.31 -8.98
C SER A 102 5.56 3.72 -9.05
N THR A 103 5.18 4.19 -10.24
CA THR A 103 4.56 5.53 -10.42
C THR A 103 3.04 5.52 -10.21
N LEU A 104 2.41 4.33 -10.25
CA LEU A 104 1.00 4.13 -9.90
C LEU A 104 0.78 3.83 -8.40
N VAL A 105 1.85 3.79 -7.60
CA VAL A 105 1.76 3.58 -6.16
C VAL A 105 2.02 4.91 -5.46
N SER A 106 0.99 5.42 -4.80
CA SER A 106 0.96 6.72 -4.12
C SER A 106 1.55 6.64 -2.70
N TRP A 107 2.83 6.28 -2.57
CA TRP A 107 3.56 6.24 -1.29
C TRP A 107 3.71 7.62 -0.64
N GLY A 108 3.85 8.66 -1.46
CA GLY A 108 4.24 10.00 -1.02
C GLY A 108 5.73 10.06 -0.69
N ASN A 109 6.58 9.48 -1.55
CA ASN A 109 8.03 9.57 -1.41
C ASN A 109 8.77 9.48 -2.75
N HIS A 110 9.44 8.37 -3.01
CA HIS A 110 10.49 8.19 -4.00
C HIS A 110 10.02 8.53 -5.41
N THR A 111 9.04 7.80 -5.94
CA THR A 111 8.64 7.93 -7.34
C THR A 111 7.92 9.23 -7.63
N GLU A 112 7.10 9.73 -6.71
CA GLU A 112 6.38 10.99 -6.88
C GLU A 112 7.34 12.19 -6.89
N SER A 113 8.45 12.10 -6.15
CA SER A 113 9.46 13.16 -6.13
C SER A 113 10.18 13.35 -7.47
N ILE A 114 10.10 12.38 -8.39
CA ILE A 114 10.57 12.54 -9.78
C ILE A 114 9.90 13.75 -10.45
N CYS A 115 8.61 13.98 -10.21
CA CYS A 115 7.91 15.14 -10.74
C CYS A 115 8.59 16.44 -10.28
N LEU A 116 8.88 16.56 -8.98
CA LEU A 116 9.52 17.74 -8.39
C LEU A 116 10.96 17.92 -8.89
N VAL A 117 11.71 16.82 -9.09
CA VAL A 117 13.05 16.87 -9.70
C VAL A 117 13.02 17.47 -11.09
N TRP A 118 12.05 17.10 -11.94
CA TRP A 118 11.94 17.67 -13.28
C TRP A 118 11.47 19.13 -13.29
N ILE A 119 10.63 19.53 -12.34
CA ILE A 119 10.31 20.96 -12.14
C ILE A 119 11.58 21.73 -11.75
N ILE A 120 12.42 21.19 -10.86
CA ILE A 120 13.70 21.81 -10.47
C ILE A 120 14.61 21.99 -11.69
N TYR A 121 14.76 20.97 -12.55
CA TYR A 121 15.58 21.10 -13.75
C TYR A 121 15.01 22.07 -14.79
N PHE A 122 13.69 22.08 -14.98
CA PHE A 122 13.03 23.07 -15.81
C PHE A 122 13.35 24.49 -15.33
N LEU A 123 13.14 24.77 -14.05
CA LEU A 123 13.39 26.09 -13.44
C LEU A 123 14.88 26.47 -13.46
N LEU A 124 15.78 25.50 -13.27
CA LEU A 124 17.22 25.71 -13.36
C LEU A 124 17.62 26.17 -14.78
N LEU A 125 17.12 25.48 -15.82
CA LEU A 125 17.47 25.82 -17.20
C LEU A 125 16.82 27.15 -17.64
N GLU A 126 15.58 27.43 -17.24
CA GLU A 126 14.96 28.75 -17.46
C GLU A 126 15.72 29.88 -16.74
N PHE A 127 16.22 29.64 -15.52
CA PHE A 127 17.09 30.59 -14.82
C PHE A 127 18.38 30.88 -15.60
N ILE A 128 18.99 29.86 -16.21
CA ILE A 128 20.23 30.00 -16.97
C ILE A 128 19.98 30.74 -18.29
N GLU A 129 18.88 30.46 -18.99
CA GLU A 129 18.58 31.06 -20.29
C GLU A 129 18.15 32.53 -20.20
N ASN A 130 17.43 32.91 -19.15
CA ASN A 130 16.90 34.27 -18.97
C ASN A 130 17.90 35.20 -18.24
N GLU A 131 19.20 35.11 -18.56
CA GLU A 131 20.26 35.77 -17.78
C GLU A 131 20.08 37.29 -17.61
N HIS A 132 19.53 37.94 -18.65
CA HIS A 132 19.37 39.39 -18.77
C HIS A 132 17.93 39.90 -18.55
N ASN A 133 16.96 39.00 -18.25
CA ASN A 133 15.54 39.36 -18.12
C ASN A 133 15.13 39.54 -16.65
N SER A 134 14.13 40.38 -16.37
CA SER A 134 13.53 40.57 -15.04
C SER A 134 12.96 39.28 -14.45
N ASP A 135 12.50 38.37 -15.31
CA ASP A 135 11.92 37.08 -14.93
C ASP A 135 12.90 36.17 -14.16
N LYS A 136 14.20 36.48 -14.20
CA LYS A 136 15.24 35.77 -13.46
C LYS A 136 14.99 35.73 -11.95
N ILE A 137 14.40 36.79 -11.38
CA ILE A 137 14.06 36.83 -9.95
C ILE A 137 12.97 35.80 -9.65
N LEU A 138 11.93 35.73 -10.49
CA LEU A 138 10.85 34.75 -10.34
C LEU A 138 11.38 33.32 -10.41
N TYR A 139 12.21 33.00 -11.42
CA TYR A 139 12.80 31.65 -11.52
C TYR A 139 13.71 31.31 -10.33
N THR A 140 14.47 32.29 -9.81
CA THR A 140 15.29 32.08 -8.60
C THR A 140 14.41 31.77 -7.38
N LEU A 141 13.32 32.53 -7.20
CA LEU A 141 12.37 32.32 -6.12
C LEU A 141 11.68 30.96 -6.23
N LEU A 142 11.13 30.63 -7.41
CA LEU A 142 10.48 29.35 -7.68
C LEU A 142 11.45 28.18 -7.51
N LEU A 143 12.68 28.28 -8.04
CA LEU A 143 13.69 27.23 -7.91
C LEU A 143 14.01 26.94 -6.44
N GLY A 144 14.18 27.99 -5.62
CA GLY A 144 14.38 27.82 -4.18
C GLY A 144 13.16 27.22 -3.50
N ALA A 145 11.97 27.77 -3.72
CA ALA A 145 10.73 27.28 -3.10
C ALA A 145 10.43 25.82 -3.44
N VAL A 146 10.53 25.44 -4.72
CA VAL A 146 10.33 24.04 -5.15
C VAL A 146 11.45 23.16 -4.61
N SER A 147 12.70 23.62 -4.53
CA SER A 147 13.79 22.85 -3.92
C SER A 147 13.52 22.56 -2.43
N GLY A 148 13.12 23.58 -1.68
CA GLY A 148 12.77 23.46 -0.27
C GLY A 148 11.57 22.53 -0.06
N PHE A 149 10.49 22.74 -0.83
CA PHE A 149 9.31 21.88 -0.76
C PHE A 149 9.62 20.44 -1.18
N SER A 150 10.44 20.24 -2.21
CA SER A 150 10.86 18.91 -2.67
C SER A 150 11.68 18.17 -1.62
N LEU A 151 12.54 18.87 -0.87
CA LEU A 151 13.26 18.28 0.24
C LEU A 151 12.31 17.88 1.39
N PHE A 152 11.33 18.72 1.72
CA PHE A 152 10.27 18.35 2.67
C PHE A 152 9.48 17.13 2.17
N PHE A 153 9.09 17.12 0.90
CA PHE A 153 8.30 16.05 0.28
C PHE A 153 9.03 14.71 0.37
N ALA A 154 10.28 14.64 -0.10
CA ALA A 154 11.11 13.44 0.00
C ALA A 154 12.61 13.78 -0.03
N TYR A 155 13.37 13.23 0.91
CA TYR A 155 14.81 13.48 1.03
C TYR A 155 15.63 12.98 -0.15
N ILE A 156 15.09 12.04 -0.93
CA ILE A 156 15.76 11.55 -2.14
C ILE A 156 15.98 12.70 -3.14
N SER A 157 15.17 13.75 -3.15
CA SER A 157 15.38 14.93 -4.01
C SER A 157 16.66 15.71 -3.71
N LEU A 158 17.34 15.43 -2.58
CA LEU A 158 18.56 16.14 -2.18
C LEU A 158 19.67 16.08 -3.24
N TYR A 159 19.81 14.98 -3.99
CA TYR A 159 20.81 14.91 -5.07
C TYR A 159 20.54 15.94 -6.17
N ALA A 160 19.26 16.12 -6.55
CA ALA A 160 18.86 17.05 -7.60
C ALA A 160 19.02 18.50 -7.13
N ILE A 161 18.71 18.77 -5.86
CA ILE A 161 18.90 20.08 -5.23
C ILE A 161 20.39 20.42 -5.16
N ALA A 162 21.21 19.51 -4.64
CA ALA A 162 22.67 19.71 -4.53
C ALA A 162 23.31 19.90 -5.91
N TYR A 163 22.90 19.09 -6.89
CA TYR A 163 23.36 19.23 -8.27
C TYR A 163 22.95 20.57 -8.90
N SER A 164 21.68 20.95 -8.74
CA SER A 164 21.16 22.22 -9.27
C SER A 164 21.82 23.43 -8.61
N LEU A 165 22.06 23.36 -7.30
CA LEU A 165 22.78 24.38 -6.55
C LEU A 165 24.24 24.48 -7.03
N LEU A 166 24.92 23.35 -7.25
CA LEU A 166 26.27 23.34 -7.80
C LEU A 166 26.31 24.05 -9.16
N ILE A 167 25.41 23.71 -10.08
CA ILE A 167 25.32 24.35 -11.40
C ILE A 167 24.97 25.85 -11.26
N PHE A 168 24.02 26.19 -10.40
CA PHE A 168 23.65 27.58 -10.10
C PHE A 168 24.85 28.39 -9.62
N LEU A 169 25.64 27.86 -8.66
CA LEU A 169 26.82 28.51 -8.11
C LEU A 169 27.98 28.59 -9.13
N MET A 170 28.14 27.57 -9.98
CA MET A 170 29.16 27.57 -11.03
C MET A 170 28.89 28.62 -12.10
N LEU A 171 27.62 28.80 -12.48
CA LEU A 171 27.21 29.69 -13.58
C LEU A 171 26.88 31.11 -13.15
N ASN A 172 26.51 31.34 -11.89
CA ASN A 172 26.18 32.67 -11.36
C ASN A 172 27.40 33.25 -10.62
N ARG A 173 28.17 34.13 -11.27
CA ARG A 173 29.26 34.89 -10.63
C ARG A 173 29.05 36.40 -10.86
N GLY A 174 29.59 37.25 -9.97
CA GLY A 174 29.51 38.71 -10.09
C GLY A 174 28.70 39.41 -8.99
N LYS A 175 28.49 40.73 -9.13
CA LYS A 175 27.91 41.60 -8.08
C LYS A 175 26.51 41.19 -7.61
N LEU A 176 25.73 40.53 -8.48
CA LEU A 176 24.37 40.06 -8.16
C LEU A 176 24.34 38.64 -7.56
N PHE A 177 25.50 38.00 -7.38
CA PHE A 177 25.59 36.66 -6.80
C PHE A 177 24.91 36.58 -5.43
N TRP A 178 25.36 37.40 -4.49
CA TRP A 178 24.83 37.39 -3.12
C TRP A 178 23.33 37.67 -3.07
N LYS A 179 22.84 38.64 -3.85
CA LYS A 179 21.41 38.95 -3.94
C LYS A 179 20.61 37.72 -4.39
N LYS A 180 21.03 37.04 -5.46
CA LYS A 180 20.32 35.87 -5.99
C LYS A 180 20.42 34.66 -5.06
N THR A 181 21.60 34.43 -4.48
CA THR A 181 21.81 33.35 -3.50
C THR A 181 20.95 33.59 -2.26
N SER A 182 20.88 34.81 -1.74
CA SER A 182 19.98 35.16 -0.64
C SER A 182 18.50 34.97 -0.99
N LEU A 183 18.07 35.35 -2.20
CA LEU A 183 16.70 35.12 -2.67
C LEU A 183 16.38 33.63 -2.78
N TYR A 184 17.29 32.83 -3.35
CA TYR A 184 17.17 31.38 -3.41
C TYR A 184 17.07 30.76 -2.01
N CYS A 185 17.96 31.16 -1.09
CA CYS A 185 17.93 30.64 0.29
C CYS A 185 16.64 31.03 1.00
N ALA A 186 16.18 32.28 0.87
CA ALA A 186 14.94 32.74 1.48
C ALA A 186 13.73 31.97 0.95
N SER A 187 13.63 31.78 -0.37
CA SER A 187 12.52 31.01 -0.94
C SER A 187 12.65 29.51 -0.66
N PHE A 188 13.86 28.96 -0.59
CA PHE A 188 14.11 27.60 -0.11
C PHE A 188 13.60 27.41 1.31
N THR A 189 13.94 28.31 2.23
CA THR A 189 13.43 28.25 3.61
C THR A 189 11.91 28.35 3.64
N ALA A 190 11.30 29.18 2.78
CA ALA A 190 9.85 29.27 2.67
C ALA A 190 9.23 27.94 2.18
N GLY A 191 9.79 27.31 1.15
CA GLY A 191 9.32 26.01 0.65
C GLY A 191 9.56 24.86 1.64
N PHE A 192 10.66 24.92 2.40
CA PHE A 192 11.01 23.95 3.44
C PHE A 192 10.33 24.23 4.79
N SER A 193 9.53 25.30 4.89
CA SER A 193 8.88 25.70 6.13
C SER A 193 7.97 24.64 6.76
N PRO A 194 7.27 23.74 6.02
CA PRO A 194 6.50 22.66 6.66
C PRO A 194 7.38 21.71 7.48
N TRP A 195 8.60 21.43 7.00
CA TRP A 195 9.56 20.63 7.74
C TRP A 195 10.06 21.35 9.00
N ILE A 196 10.33 22.65 8.89
CA ILE A 196 10.77 23.48 10.03
C ILE A 196 9.67 23.49 11.10
N TYR A 197 8.43 23.74 10.70
CA TYR A 197 7.27 23.71 11.60
C TYR A 197 7.13 22.35 12.30
N TYR A 198 7.18 21.25 11.54
CA TYR A 198 7.13 19.90 12.10
C TYR A 198 8.20 19.70 13.17
N ASN A 199 9.46 20.02 12.87
CA ASN A 199 10.56 19.77 13.80
C ASN A 199 10.51 20.66 15.05
N LEU A 200 10.05 21.90 14.93
CA LEU A 200 9.84 22.79 16.08
C LEU A 200 8.74 22.29 17.02
N THR A 201 7.73 21.61 16.49
CA THR A 201 6.58 21.09 17.26
C THR A 201 6.76 19.64 17.73
N HIS A 202 7.68 18.89 17.13
CA HIS A 202 7.90 17.46 17.41
C HIS A 202 9.36 17.18 17.79
N HIS A 203 9.97 18.06 18.60
CA HIS A 203 11.30 17.86 19.20
C HIS A 203 12.41 17.43 18.24
N PHE A 204 12.38 17.96 17.00
CA PHE A 204 13.33 17.62 15.94
C PHE A 204 13.38 16.14 15.53
N GLU A 205 12.27 15.40 15.67
CA GLU A 205 12.16 14.00 15.26
C GLU A 205 12.44 13.77 13.76
N GLY A 206 12.29 14.79 12.91
CA GLY A 206 12.66 14.72 11.50
C GLY A 206 14.17 14.55 11.26
N LEU A 207 15.01 14.78 12.28
CA LEU A 207 16.45 14.49 12.24
C LEU A 207 16.79 13.04 12.65
N SER A 208 15.81 12.24 13.12
CA SER A 208 16.02 10.81 13.44
C SER A 208 16.56 10.01 12.26
N ILE A 209 16.24 10.42 11.03
CA ILE A 209 16.78 9.86 9.79
C ILE A 209 18.30 10.02 9.70
N VAL A 210 18.84 11.14 10.18
CA VAL A 210 20.28 11.35 10.24
C VAL A 210 20.87 10.35 11.22
N LYS A 211 20.30 10.13 12.41
CA LYS A 211 20.80 9.07 13.31
C LYS A 211 20.76 7.68 12.63
N ARG A 212 19.67 7.36 11.91
CA ARG A 212 19.48 6.07 11.26
C ARG A 212 20.42 5.83 10.07
N TYR A 213 20.75 6.87 9.30
CA TYR A 213 21.54 6.76 8.07
C TYR A 213 22.88 7.52 8.09
N SER A 214 23.23 8.18 9.19
CA SER A 214 24.52 8.89 9.36
C SER A 214 25.68 7.92 9.42
N ILE A 215 26.86 8.46 9.12
CA ILE A 215 28.12 7.75 8.87
C ILE A 215 28.72 7.10 10.17
N GLY A 216 28.02 7.15 11.31
CA GLY A 216 28.62 7.12 12.65
C GLY A 216 29.15 5.83 13.27
N GLU A 217 28.48 4.67 13.29
CA GLU A 217 28.85 3.65 14.31
C GLU A 217 29.51 2.34 13.82
N LYS A 218 29.45 1.99 12.54
CA LYS A 218 30.24 0.88 11.98
C LYS A 218 30.65 1.25 10.57
N GLY A 219 31.94 1.55 10.39
CA GLY A 219 32.50 2.03 9.14
C GLY A 219 32.14 1.10 7.98
N SER A 220 31.53 1.65 6.94
CA SER A 220 31.51 0.98 5.65
C SER A 220 32.96 0.82 5.21
N SER A 221 33.50 -0.38 5.35
CA SER A 221 34.83 -0.69 4.82
C SER A 221 34.86 -0.36 3.32
N ALA A 222 36.05 -0.06 2.78
CA ALA A 222 36.21 0.09 1.34
C ALA A 222 35.63 -1.12 0.57
N LEU A 223 35.71 -2.32 1.16
CA LEU A 223 35.11 -3.54 0.63
C LEU A 223 33.58 -3.46 0.55
N THR A 224 32.90 -2.92 1.57
CA THR A 224 31.45 -2.69 1.55
C THR A 224 31.05 -1.70 0.46
N PHE A 225 31.81 -0.62 0.29
CA PHE A 225 31.57 0.35 -0.78
C PHE A 225 31.76 -0.29 -2.17
N ILE A 226 32.86 -1.03 -2.39
CA ILE A 226 33.12 -1.76 -3.63
C ILE A 226 32.01 -2.77 -3.91
N GLY A 227 31.59 -3.55 -2.89
CA GLY A 227 30.48 -4.49 -3.00
C GLY A 227 29.18 -3.81 -3.41
N LYS A 228 28.90 -2.62 -2.84
CA LYS A 228 27.76 -1.79 -3.23
C LYS A 228 27.86 -1.31 -4.68
N VAL A 229 29.03 -0.81 -5.11
CA VAL A 229 29.26 -0.39 -6.50
C VAL A 229 29.05 -1.55 -7.46
N LEU A 230 29.61 -2.72 -7.15
CA LEU A 230 29.43 -3.92 -7.96
C LEU A 230 27.95 -4.31 -8.05
N LYS A 231 27.27 -4.48 -6.90
CA LYS A 231 25.83 -4.77 -6.86
C LYS A 231 25.03 -3.74 -7.65
N TYR A 232 25.36 -2.46 -7.51
CA TYR A 232 24.66 -1.38 -8.18
C TYR A 232 24.69 -1.50 -9.71
N PHE A 233 25.87 -1.77 -10.29
CA PHE A 233 26.03 -1.89 -11.75
C PHE A 233 25.72 -3.28 -12.31
N THR A 234 25.79 -4.35 -11.51
CA THR A 234 25.55 -5.72 -12.01
C THR A 234 24.15 -6.25 -11.71
N PHE A 235 23.47 -5.69 -10.71
CA PHE A 235 22.17 -6.18 -10.25
C PHE A 235 21.12 -5.07 -10.18
N ASP A 236 21.41 -3.96 -9.49
CA ASP A 236 20.39 -2.93 -9.21
C ASP A 236 19.91 -2.20 -10.47
N ILE A 237 20.83 -1.62 -11.26
CA ILE A 237 20.45 -0.92 -12.50
C ILE A 237 19.84 -1.89 -13.52
N PRO A 238 20.41 -3.08 -13.80
CA PRO A 238 19.76 -4.05 -14.68
C PRO A 238 18.35 -4.44 -14.20
N GLY A 239 18.17 -4.60 -12.89
CA GLY A 239 16.89 -4.91 -12.26
C GLY A 239 15.82 -3.82 -12.41
N LEU A 240 16.23 -2.55 -12.64
CA LEU A 240 15.27 -1.50 -13.04
C LEU A 240 14.60 -1.81 -14.37
N PHE A 241 15.31 -2.47 -15.28
CA PHE A 241 14.77 -2.80 -16.60
C PHE A 241 14.07 -4.17 -16.61
N ASP A 242 13.60 -4.64 -15.46
CA ASP A 242 12.82 -5.86 -15.34
C ASP A 242 11.45 -5.70 -16.04
N PHE A 243 11.33 -6.36 -17.18
CA PHE A 243 10.08 -6.50 -17.94
C PHE A 243 9.42 -7.79 -17.47
N TYR A 244 8.44 -7.64 -16.58
CA TYR A 244 7.77 -8.76 -15.91
C TYR A 244 7.44 -9.91 -16.87
N ASN A 245 7.91 -11.11 -16.55
CA ASN A 245 7.45 -12.34 -17.17
C ASN A 245 6.84 -13.24 -16.08
N PRO A 246 5.53 -13.56 -16.13
CA PRO A 246 4.90 -14.42 -15.13
C PRO A 246 5.51 -15.83 -15.06
N SER A 247 6.20 -16.29 -16.11
CA SER A 247 6.91 -17.57 -16.08
C SER A 247 8.31 -17.42 -15.45
N SER A 248 8.40 -17.53 -14.12
CA SER A 248 9.51 -18.00 -13.23
C SER A 248 11.01 -17.89 -13.60
N ILE A 249 11.40 -17.28 -14.71
CA ILE A 249 12.79 -17.08 -15.13
C ILE A 249 13.21 -15.71 -14.61
N SER A 250 13.82 -15.69 -13.42
CA SER A 250 14.21 -14.49 -12.66
C SER A 250 15.20 -13.52 -13.34
N PHE A 251 15.59 -13.74 -14.60
CA PHE A 251 16.46 -12.83 -15.34
C PHE A 251 16.14 -12.91 -16.83
N SER A 252 15.32 -11.98 -17.33
CA SER A 252 15.08 -11.87 -18.78
C SER A 252 16.32 -11.23 -19.44
N PRO A 253 16.94 -11.85 -20.46
CA PRO A 253 18.05 -11.24 -21.21
C PRO A 253 17.73 -9.83 -21.74
N VAL A 254 16.44 -9.54 -21.93
CA VAL A 254 15.92 -8.24 -22.37
C VAL A 254 16.31 -7.11 -21.43
N GLN A 255 16.31 -7.33 -20.11
CA GLN A 255 16.68 -6.29 -19.14
C GLN A 255 18.15 -5.87 -19.29
N PHE A 256 19.03 -6.84 -19.55
CA PHE A 256 20.45 -6.59 -19.78
C PHE A 256 20.69 -5.92 -21.13
N VAL A 257 19.94 -6.28 -22.18
CA VAL A 257 19.99 -5.57 -23.46
C VAL A 257 19.61 -4.10 -23.27
N PHE A 258 18.51 -3.82 -22.55
CA PHE A 258 18.09 -2.45 -22.27
C PHE A 258 19.14 -1.69 -21.44
N TYR A 259 19.66 -2.32 -20.38
CA TYR A 259 20.74 -1.79 -19.56
C TYR A 259 22.00 -1.45 -20.36
N LEU A 260 22.46 -2.36 -21.22
CA LEU A 260 23.66 -2.16 -22.03
C LEU A 260 23.47 -1.04 -23.06
N ILE A 261 22.30 -0.94 -23.68
CA ILE A 261 21.98 0.18 -24.59
C ILE A 261 21.95 1.49 -23.81
N PHE A 262 21.38 1.52 -22.60
CA PHE A 262 21.36 2.70 -21.75
C PHE A 262 22.78 3.15 -21.36
N ILE A 263 23.60 2.29 -20.76
CA ILE A 263 24.96 2.65 -20.32
C ILE A 263 25.85 2.97 -21.52
N GLY A 264 25.78 2.19 -22.60
CA GLY A 264 26.51 2.47 -23.83
C GLY A 264 26.12 3.81 -24.45
N GLY A 265 24.81 4.09 -24.53
CA GLY A 265 24.27 5.37 -24.99
C GLY A 265 24.71 6.55 -24.13
N PHE A 266 24.69 6.37 -22.81
CA PHE A 266 25.15 7.39 -21.86
C PHE A 266 26.62 7.74 -22.11
N ILE A 267 27.49 6.73 -22.17
CA ILE A 267 28.92 6.93 -22.41
C ILE A 267 29.17 7.60 -23.76
N LEU A 268 28.50 7.16 -24.82
CA LEU A 268 28.63 7.76 -26.16
C LEU A 268 28.22 9.24 -26.17
N LEU A 269 27.09 9.59 -25.57
CA LEU A 269 26.63 10.99 -25.49
C LEU A 269 27.59 11.87 -24.68
N ILE A 270 28.18 11.36 -23.59
CA ILE A 270 29.21 12.09 -22.84
C ILE A 270 30.47 12.31 -23.70
N ILE A 271 30.91 11.29 -24.46
CA ILE A 271 32.10 11.38 -25.32
C ILE A 271 31.88 12.36 -26.48
N GLU A 272 30.69 12.34 -27.10
CA GLU A 272 30.30 13.26 -28.18
C GLU A 272 30.25 14.70 -27.66
N ASN A 273 29.68 14.91 -26.49
CA ASN A 273 29.49 16.22 -25.88
C ASN A 273 30.65 16.65 -24.95
N ARG A 274 31.81 15.98 -24.97
CA ARG A 274 32.93 16.25 -24.05
C ARG A 274 33.43 17.70 -24.07
N LYS A 275 33.38 18.37 -25.23
CA LYS A 275 33.75 19.80 -25.35
C LYS A 275 32.78 20.70 -24.58
N ALA A 276 31.49 20.36 -24.61
CA ALA A 276 30.46 21.06 -23.85
C ALA A 276 30.60 20.82 -22.34
N LEU A 277 31.07 19.62 -21.93
CA LEU A 277 31.44 19.36 -20.54
C LEU A 277 32.59 20.28 -20.09
N PHE A 278 33.67 20.36 -20.87
CA PHE A 278 34.79 21.26 -20.56
C PHE A 278 34.37 22.74 -20.56
N SER A 279 33.43 23.15 -21.42
CA SER A 279 32.98 24.53 -21.48
C SER A 279 32.23 24.99 -20.21
N ILE A 280 31.52 24.08 -19.53
CA ILE A 280 30.90 24.36 -18.22
C ILE A 280 31.97 24.77 -17.20
N PHE A 281 33.11 24.06 -17.17
CA PHE A 281 34.21 24.38 -16.27
C PHE A 281 34.98 25.64 -16.69
N GLN A 282 35.17 25.87 -17.99
CA GLN A 282 35.87 27.07 -18.48
C GLN A 282 35.09 28.36 -18.22
N LYS A 283 33.75 28.30 -18.25
CA LYS A 283 32.88 29.44 -17.91
C LYS A 283 32.97 29.88 -16.44
N THR A 284 33.75 29.19 -15.60
CA THR A 284 34.03 29.65 -14.23
C THR A 284 34.96 30.87 -14.18
N ASN A 285 35.60 31.27 -15.28
CA ASN A 285 36.47 32.45 -15.33
C ASN A 285 35.65 33.77 -15.36
N PRO A 286 35.77 34.65 -14.33
CA PRO A 286 34.97 35.88 -14.21
C PRO A 286 35.06 36.85 -15.39
N GLU A 287 36.17 36.86 -16.13
CA GLU A 287 36.40 37.82 -17.21
C GLU A 287 35.62 37.52 -18.51
N SER A 288 34.91 36.39 -18.58
CA SER A 288 34.15 35.98 -19.77
C SER A 288 32.73 36.58 -19.87
N GLU A 289 32.47 37.70 -19.17
CA GLU A 289 31.16 38.33 -18.86
C GLU A 289 30.17 38.58 -20.02
N LYS A 290 30.54 38.33 -21.28
CA LYS A 290 29.60 38.27 -22.42
C LYS A 290 29.25 36.81 -22.72
N SER A 291 28.57 36.16 -21.78
CA SER A 291 28.17 34.75 -21.89
C SER A 291 27.16 34.58 -23.02
N LYS A 292 27.60 33.94 -24.13
CA LYS A 292 26.67 33.38 -25.11
C LYS A 292 25.71 32.41 -24.42
N PRO A 293 24.43 32.33 -24.85
CA PRO A 293 23.47 31.36 -24.33
C PRO A 293 24.06 29.96 -24.39
N LEU A 294 23.70 29.11 -23.42
CA LEU A 294 24.14 27.71 -23.45
C LEU A 294 23.72 27.09 -24.78
N ASN A 295 24.67 26.41 -25.42
CA ASN A 295 24.33 25.60 -26.58
C ASN A 295 23.56 24.35 -26.11
N ARG A 296 22.96 23.66 -27.08
CA ARG A 296 22.18 22.46 -26.86
C ARG A 296 23.01 21.38 -26.13
N GLU A 297 24.25 21.16 -26.56
CA GLU A 297 25.14 20.13 -26.04
C GLU A 297 25.46 20.34 -24.55
N THR A 298 25.67 21.59 -24.12
CA THR A 298 25.89 21.89 -22.69
C THR A 298 24.63 21.59 -21.87
N LYS A 299 23.44 21.85 -22.39
CA LYS A 299 22.17 21.54 -21.69
C LYS A 299 21.94 20.03 -21.61
N GLU A 300 22.26 19.28 -22.67
CA GLU A 300 22.27 17.81 -22.64
C GLU A 300 23.20 17.29 -21.53
N ILE A 301 24.43 17.80 -21.44
CA ILE A 301 25.38 17.44 -20.38
C ILE A 301 24.87 17.79 -18.98
N ILE A 302 24.24 18.95 -18.80
CA ILE A 302 23.65 19.33 -17.50
C ILE A 302 22.56 18.32 -17.08
N LEU A 303 21.65 17.96 -17.98
CA LEU A 303 20.59 17.01 -17.65
C LEU A 303 21.14 15.59 -17.42
N LEU A 304 22.09 15.14 -18.23
CA LEU A 304 22.77 13.85 -18.06
C LEU A 304 23.63 13.79 -16.79
N GLY A 305 24.19 14.93 -16.35
CA GLY A 305 24.92 15.04 -15.10
C GLY A 305 24.07 14.71 -13.86
N GLY A 306 22.75 14.85 -13.96
CA GLY A 306 21.81 14.41 -12.93
C GLY A 306 21.90 12.91 -12.61
N PHE A 307 22.14 12.05 -13.61
CA PHE A 307 22.37 10.62 -13.41
C PHE A 307 23.64 10.34 -12.60
N ILE A 308 24.73 11.06 -12.88
CA ILE A 308 25.99 10.94 -12.13
C ILE A 308 25.78 11.41 -10.69
N ALA A 309 25.12 12.56 -10.50
CA ALA A 309 24.82 13.10 -9.17
C ALA A 309 23.97 12.13 -8.35
N PHE A 310 22.91 11.57 -8.94
CA PHE A 310 22.10 10.53 -8.31
C PHE A 310 22.92 9.31 -7.93
N THR A 311 23.70 8.77 -8.88
CA THR A 311 24.53 7.58 -8.68
C THR A 311 25.52 7.77 -7.53
N LEU A 312 26.23 8.90 -7.52
CA LEU A 312 27.17 9.23 -6.44
C LEU A 312 26.46 9.35 -5.09
N PHE A 313 25.32 10.06 -5.05
CA PHE A 313 24.55 10.23 -3.83
C PHE A 313 24.04 8.88 -3.29
N PHE A 314 23.53 8.01 -4.18
CA PHE A 314 23.10 6.67 -3.82
C PHE A 314 24.27 5.83 -3.29
N LEU A 315 25.40 5.76 -4.02
CA LEU A 315 26.56 4.96 -3.64
C LEU A 315 27.19 5.41 -2.32
N LEU A 316 27.20 6.71 -2.05
CA LEU A 316 27.72 7.28 -0.80
C LEU A 316 26.75 7.13 0.39
N SER A 317 25.47 6.88 0.13
CA SER A 317 24.48 6.64 1.19
C SER A 317 24.64 5.26 1.84
N LYS A 318 24.02 5.07 3.02
CA LYS A 318 23.86 3.75 3.65
C LYS A 318 22.66 2.94 3.13
N VAL A 319 21.92 3.48 2.16
CA VAL A 319 20.74 2.80 1.59
C VAL A 319 21.21 1.66 0.71
N PHE A 320 20.69 0.46 0.92
CA PHE A 320 20.89 -0.70 0.04
C PHE A 320 19.54 -1.09 -0.57
N THR A 321 19.58 -1.57 -1.79
CA THR A 321 18.47 -2.31 -2.40
C THR A 321 18.33 -3.67 -1.72
N GLY A 322 17.14 -4.27 -1.78
CA GLY A 322 16.91 -5.64 -1.31
C GLY A 322 17.83 -6.65 -2.02
N ASP A 323 18.12 -7.78 -1.37
CA ASP A 323 18.96 -8.84 -1.94
C ASP A 323 18.18 -9.81 -2.84
N LYS A 324 16.86 -9.70 -2.86
CA LYS A 324 15.96 -10.53 -3.68
C LYS A 324 15.05 -9.65 -4.55
N LEU A 325 14.80 -10.12 -5.77
CA LEU A 325 13.83 -9.51 -6.69
C LEU A 325 12.37 -9.86 -6.33
N ASP A 326 12.16 -10.79 -5.40
CA ASP A 326 10.83 -11.22 -4.96
C ASP A 326 9.98 -10.04 -4.43
N ASP A 327 10.66 -9.01 -3.91
CA ASP A 327 10.05 -7.72 -3.60
C ASP A 327 10.74 -6.58 -4.34
N ARG A 328 10.79 -6.68 -5.68
CA ARG A 328 11.43 -5.68 -6.55
C ARG A 328 10.87 -4.27 -6.35
N LEU A 329 9.57 -4.15 -6.07
CA LEU A 329 8.91 -2.85 -5.93
C LEU A 329 9.46 -2.11 -4.70
N TYR A 330 9.52 -2.76 -3.53
CA TYR A 330 10.11 -2.15 -2.34
C TYR A 330 11.64 -2.13 -2.39
N GLY A 331 12.28 -3.13 -2.98
CA GLY A 331 13.73 -3.27 -3.03
C GLY A 331 14.42 -2.26 -3.94
N LEU A 332 13.81 -1.92 -5.07
CA LEU A 332 14.38 -1.03 -6.09
C LEU A 332 13.78 0.38 -6.09
N ARG A 333 12.77 0.69 -5.25
CA ARG A 333 12.16 2.04 -5.19
C ARG A 333 13.16 3.16 -4.93
N TYR A 334 14.27 2.89 -4.25
CA TYR A 334 15.31 3.89 -3.96
C TYR A 334 16.12 4.33 -5.18
N ILE A 335 16.07 3.60 -6.29
CA ILE A 335 16.85 3.87 -7.52
C ILE A 335 15.97 4.19 -8.72
N THR A 336 14.65 4.28 -8.54
CA THR A 336 13.68 4.65 -9.60
C THR A 336 13.97 6.03 -10.21
N HIS A 337 14.67 6.90 -9.52
CA HIS A 337 15.13 8.18 -10.07
C HIS A 337 16.07 8.04 -11.27
N ILE A 338 16.63 6.85 -11.55
CA ILE A 338 17.43 6.61 -12.74
C ILE A 338 16.57 6.61 -14.02
N TYR A 339 15.30 6.18 -13.94
CA TYR A 339 14.45 5.98 -15.12
C TYR A 339 14.36 7.21 -16.03
N PRO A 340 14.07 8.43 -15.53
CA PRO A 340 13.95 9.57 -16.42
C PRO A 340 15.26 9.92 -17.14
N TYR A 341 16.42 9.69 -16.51
CA TYR A 341 17.71 9.88 -17.17
C TYR A 341 17.97 8.78 -18.20
N ALA A 342 17.53 7.54 -17.93
CA ALA A 342 17.57 6.48 -18.92
C ALA A 342 16.70 6.82 -20.14
N PHE A 343 15.47 7.29 -19.95
CA PHE A 343 14.58 7.68 -21.04
C PHE A 343 15.12 8.88 -21.82
N LEU A 344 15.73 9.85 -21.14
CA LEU A 344 16.44 10.96 -21.79
C LEU A 344 17.60 10.44 -22.66
N THR A 345 18.47 9.60 -22.09
CA THR A 345 19.64 9.03 -22.77
C THR A 345 19.23 8.24 -24.01
N LEU A 346 18.24 7.35 -23.87
CA LEU A 346 17.75 6.51 -24.95
C LEU A 346 17.05 7.34 -26.03
N GLY A 347 16.25 8.35 -25.66
CA GLY A 347 15.61 9.24 -26.63
C GLY A 347 16.62 10.07 -27.42
N LEU A 348 17.65 10.61 -26.76
CA LEU A 348 18.76 11.32 -27.41
C LEU A 348 19.54 10.40 -28.35
N LEU A 349 19.90 9.19 -27.91
CA LEU A 349 20.60 8.21 -28.74
C LEU A 349 19.79 7.85 -30.00
N THR A 350 18.49 7.56 -29.82
CA THR A 350 17.58 7.28 -30.93
C THR A 350 17.45 8.49 -31.87
N GLU A 351 17.38 9.72 -31.36
CA GLU A 351 17.37 10.94 -32.16
C GLU A 351 18.63 11.06 -33.03
N ARG A 352 19.81 10.79 -32.47
CA ARG A 352 21.10 10.82 -33.19
C ARG A 352 21.10 9.81 -34.34
N PHE A 353 20.66 8.58 -34.10
CA PHE A 353 20.54 7.56 -35.16
C PHE A 353 19.55 7.96 -36.25
N LEU A 354 18.38 8.45 -35.86
CA LEU A 354 17.33 8.85 -36.81
C LEU A 354 17.67 10.13 -37.60
N SER A 355 18.63 10.92 -37.12
CA SER A 355 19.11 12.15 -37.78
C SER A 355 20.39 11.92 -38.61
N SER A 356 20.98 10.73 -38.53
CA SER A 356 22.14 10.35 -39.33
C SER A 356 21.80 10.29 -40.82
N LYS A 357 22.75 10.71 -41.67
CA LYS A 357 22.62 10.64 -43.14
C LYS A 357 22.65 9.20 -43.66
N GLY A 358 23.27 8.27 -42.92
CA GLY A 358 23.41 6.87 -43.33
C GLY A 358 22.12 6.09 -43.17
N ARG A 359 21.68 5.39 -44.22
CA ARG A 359 20.48 4.54 -44.20
C ARG A 359 20.51 3.51 -43.07
N VAL A 360 21.67 2.88 -42.86
CA VAL A 360 21.87 1.87 -41.80
C VAL A 360 21.57 2.46 -40.42
N TRP A 361 22.16 3.61 -40.08
CA TRP A 361 21.94 4.27 -38.79
C TRP A 361 20.50 4.70 -38.59
N LYS A 362 19.85 5.24 -39.62
CA LYS A 362 18.44 5.60 -39.56
C LYS A 362 17.56 4.36 -39.30
N SER A 363 17.82 3.25 -39.99
CA SER A 363 17.13 1.98 -39.73
C SER A 363 17.37 1.47 -38.31
N SER A 364 18.61 1.54 -37.80
CA SER A 364 18.91 1.19 -36.41
C SER A 364 18.13 2.04 -35.40
N GLY A 365 17.98 3.35 -35.65
CA GLY A 365 17.16 4.22 -34.82
C GLY A 365 15.67 3.82 -34.81
N ILE A 366 15.12 3.42 -35.96
CA ILE A 366 13.73 2.93 -36.05
C ILE A 366 13.58 1.61 -35.29
N ILE A 367 14.51 0.67 -35.47
CA ILE A 367 14.51 -0.63 -34.79
C ILE A 367 14.61 -0.45 -33.27
N LEU A 368 15.50 0.43 -32.80
CA LEU A 368 15.65 0.74 -31.38
C LEU A 368 14.37 1.34 -30.79
N LEU A 369 13.74 2.30 -31.49
CA LEU A 369 12.47 2.87 -31.05
C LEU A 369 11.40 1.79 -30.98
N ALA A 370 11.21 1.00 -32.05
CA ALA A 370 10.23 -0.08 -32.08
C ALA A 370 10.46 -1.10 -30.95
N PHE A 371 11.73 -1.46 -30.69
CA PHE A 371 12.11 -2.33 -29.58
C PHE A 371 11.64 -1.79 -28.24
N PHE A 372 11.91 -0.52 -27.92
CA PHE A 372 11.48 0.10 -26.66
C PHE A 372 9.95 0.13 -26.53
N LEU A 373 9.24 0.55 -27.57
CA LEU A 373 7.78 0.68 -27.53
C LEU A 373 7.08 -0.68 -27.41
N ILE A 374 7.52 -1.68 -28.19
CA ILE A 374 6.92 -3.01 -28.18
C ILE A 374 7.16 -3.69 -26.84
N ILE A 375 8.39 -3.66 -26.33
CA ILE A 375 8.71 -4.32 -25.06
C ILE A 375 8.03 -3.63 -23.88
N GLY A 376 8.01 -2.29 -23.88
CA GLY A 376 7.24 -1.52 -22.90
C GLY A 376 5.76 -1.90 -22.92
N LEU A 377 5.13 -1.92 -24.09
CA LEU A 377 3.73 -2.32 -24.24
C LEU A 377 3.49 -3.77 -23.75
N LEU A 378 4.33 -4.71 -24.16
CA LEU A 378 4.22 -6.12 -23.78
C LEU A 378 4.45 -6.36 -22.29
N ALA A 379 5.31 -5.57 -21.63
CA ALA A 379 5.55 -5.66 -20.21
C ALA A 379 4.39 -5.08 -19.39
N ASN A 380 3.83 -3.96 -19.84
CA ASN A 380 2.74 -3.27 -19.13
C ASN A 380 1.37 -3.93 -19.31
N ARG A 381 1.15 -4.74 -20.35
CA ARG A 381 -0.13 -5.45 -20.58
C ARG A 381 -0.57 -6.36 -19.42
N TRP A 382 0.38 -6.79 -18.58
CA TRP A 382 0.14 -7.67 -17.45
C TRP A 382 -0.14 -6.94 -16.13
N ILE A 383 0.06 -5.62 -16.09
CA ILE A 383 -0.25 -4.81 -14.91
C ILE A 383 -1.77 -4.80 -14.65
N PRO A 384 -2.64 -4.63 -15.67
CA PRO A 384 -4.09 -4.75 -15.50
C PRO A 384 -4.57 -6.16 -15.18
N ASP A 385 -3.95 -7.21 -15.75
CA ASP A 385 -4.38 -8.62 -15.60
C ASP A 385 -4.38 -9.12 -14.14
N ARG A 386 -3.72 -8.39 -13.23
CA ARG A 386 -3.73 -8.66 -11.79
C ARG A 386 -4.94 -8.06 -11.04
N SER A 387 -5.81 -7.31 -11.71
CA SER A 387 -6.94 -6.62 -11.08
C SER A 387 -7.93 -6.13 -12.13
N ASP A 388 -9.10 -6.76 -12.18
CA ASP A 388 -10.30 -6.14 -12.72
C ASP A 388 -10.35 -4.67 -12.25
N PRO A 389 -10.34 -3.65 -13.14
CA PRO A 389 -10.41 -2.25 -12.75
C PRO A 389 -11.57 -1.95 -11.79
N LEU A 390 -12.68 -2.69 -11.94
CA LEU A 390 -13.83 -2.63 -11.05
C LEU A 390 -13.48 -3.06 -9.62
N LYS A 391 -12.49 -3.95 -9.44
CA LYS A 391 -11.98 -4.35 -8.13
C LYS A 391 -11.38 -3.16 -7.37
N TYR A 392 -10.68 -2.24 -8.03
CA TYR A 392 -10.10 -1.09 -7.32
C TYR A 392 -11.14 -0.04 -6.93
N SER A 393 -12.21 0.14 -7.70
CA SER A 393 -13.34 0.98 -7.28
C SER A 393 -14.12 0.36 -6.12
N MET A 394 -14.05 -0.97 -5.96
CA MET A 394 -14.70 -1.70 -4.87
C MET A 394 -13.89 -1.77 -3.58
N MET A 395 -12.57 -1.61 -3.65
CA MET A 395 -11.70 -1.66 -2.48
C MET A 395 -11.70 -0.33 -1.74
N ASP A 396 -11.59 -0.37 -0.40
CA ASP A 396 -11.44 0.84 0.41
C ASP A 396 -10.13 1.55 0.06
N GLY A 397 -10.21 2.86 -0.11
CA GLY A 397 -9.06 3.73 -0.31
C GLY A 397 -8.33 4.06 0.98
N PHE A 398 -8.72 3.50 2.13
CA PHE A 398 -8.14 3.83 3.44
C PHE A 398 -8.07 2.58 4.33
N SER A 399 -7.30 2.63 5.42
CA SER A 399 -7.20 1.53 6.38
C SER A 399 -6.78 2.04 7.75
N PHE A 400 -7.71 2.03 8.72
CA PHE A 400 -7.39 2.43 10.09
C PHE A 400 -6.48 1.41 10.78
N MET A 401 -6.48 0.15 10.32
CA MET A 401 -5.49 -0.85 10.74
C MET A 401 -4.06 -0.43 10.38
N ARG A 402 -3.82 0.04 9.15
CA ARG A 402 -2.50 0.57 8.77
C ARG A 402 -2.17 1.89 9.47
N PHE A 403 -3.18 2.70 9.75
CA PHE A 403 -3.02 3.91 10.57
C PHE A 403 -2.53 3.56 11.98
N GLY A 404 -3.25 2.67 12.68
CA GLY A 404 -2.92 2.19 14.02
C GLY A 404 -1.55 1.51 14.09
N TRP A 405 -1.19 0.72 13.08
CA TRP A 405 0.13 0.11 12.97
C TRP A 405 1.29 1.13 12.96
N SER A 406 1.05 2.34 12.43
CA SER A 406 2.06 3.39 12.38
C SER A 406 2.21 4.18 13.69
N ILE A 407 1.21 4.17 14.57
CA ILE A 407 1.16 5.04 15.75
C ILE A 407 2.28 4.73 16.76
N PRO A 408 2.54 3.46 17.14
CA PRO A 408 3.59 3.20 18.12
C PRO A 408 5.01 3.52 17.62
N LYS A 409 5.20 3.63 16.30
CA LYS A 409 6.46 4.12 15.73
C LYS A 409 6.68 5.62 15.98
N LYS A 410 5.60 6.39 16.18
CA LYS A 410 5.64 7.85 16.35
C LYS A 410 5.67 8.27 17.81
N TYR A 411 4.87 7.60 18.65
CA TYR A 411 4.73 7.97 20.06
C TYR A 411 5.30 6.92 21.03
N GLU A 412 6.05 5.94 20.51
CA GLU A 412 6.85 4.97 21.26
C GLU A 412 6.10 4.15 22.33
N LEU A 413 6.03 4.64 23.57
CA LEU A 413 5.36 4.00 24.71
C LEU A 413 4.30 4.92 25.35
N ASP A 414 3.98 6.05 24.73
CA ASP A 414 2.93 6.97 25.21
C ASP A 414 1.54 6.39 24.91
N PHE A 415 1.10 5.51 25.80
CA PHE A 415 -0.18 4.82 25.67
C PHE A 415 -1.38 5.78 25.74
N ASN A 416 -1.29 6.86 26.52
CA ASN A 416 -2.35 7.86 26.62
C ASN A 416 -2.61 8.50 25.26
N LYS A 417 -1.55 8.71 24.48
CA LYS A 417 -1.68 9.16 23.09
C LYS A 417 -2.43 8.13 22.23
N TYR A 418 -2.21 6.83 22.41
CA TYR A 418 -2.93 5.81 21.62
C TYR A 418 -4.44 5.86 21.87
N ILE A 419 -4.82 5.97 23.15
CA ILE A 419 -6.23 6.07 23.55
C ILE A 419 -6.86 7.35 23.00
N SER A 420 -6.23 8.50 23.24
CA SER A 420 -6.73 9.81 22.76
C SER A 420 -6.94 9.83 21.25
N ILE A 421 -6.06 9.19 20.48
CA ILE A 421 -6.21 9.07 19.03
C ILE A 421 -7.37 8.13 18.68
N GLY A 422 -7.44 6.95 19.32
CA GLY A 422 -8.51 5.99 19.11
C GLY A 422 -9.89 6.57 19.42
N GLU A 423 -10.00 7.44 20.42
CA GLU A 423 -11.24 8.16 20.74
C GLU A 423 -11.65 9.15 19.64
N GLY A 424 -10.68 9.79 18.98
CA GLY A 424 -10.91 10.68 17.85
C GLY A 424 -11.30 9.96 16.54
N ILE A 425 -10.97 8.67 16.42
CA ILE A 425 -11.33 7.85 15.26
C ILE A 425 -12.83 7.51 15.29
N ASP A 426 -13.44 7.55 14.11
CA ASP A 426 -14.81 7.09 13.86
C ASP A 426 -15.04 5.72 14.52
N ALA A 427 -16.07 5.63 15.37
CA ALA A 427 -16.36 4.44 16.17
C ALA A 427 -16.46 3.16 15.33
N ALA A 428 -16.94 3.26 14.08
CA ALA A 428 -17.02 2.14 13.16
C ALA A 428 -15.66 1.51 12.81
N TYR A 429 -14.53 2.21 13.02
CA TYR A 429 -13.19 1.78 12.62
C TYR A 429 -12.18 1.73 13.77
N ARG A 430 -12.59 2.01 15.02
CA ARG A 430 -11.72 1.90 16.19
C ARG A 430 -11.14 0.50 16.36
N HIS A 431 -11.94 -0.52 16.05
CA HIS A 431 -11.51 -1.90 16.09
C HIS A 431 -10.34 -2.19 15.13
N GLU A 432 -10.38 -1.67 13.89
CA GLU A 432 -9.27 -1.76 12.94
C GLU A 432 -8.03 -1.05 13.50
N TYR A 433 -8.20 0.16 14.05
CA TYR A 433 -7.11 0.94 14.65
C TYR A 433 -6.37 0.18 15.75
N TYR A 434 -7.09 -0.36 16.74
CA TYR A 434 -6.48 -1.10 17.84
C TYR A 434 -5.88 -2.44 17.38
N SER A 435 -6.47 -3.09 16.38
CA SER A 435 -5.85 -4.25 15.71
C SER A 435 -4.51 -3.87 15.07
N GLY A 436 -4.44 -2.72 14.42
CA GLY A 436 -3.19 -2.16 13.87
C GLY A 436 -2.09 -1.99 14.92
N ILE A 437 -2.44 -1.40 16.07
CA ILE A 437 -1.50 -1.24 17.21
C ILE A 437 -1.00 -2.61 17.68
N GLY A 438 -1.91 -3.58 17.83
CA GLY A 438 -1.59 -4.95 18.21
C GLY A 438 -0.62 -5.63 17.25
N MET A 439 -0.84 -5.50 15.95
CA MET A 439 0.07 -6.01 14.93
C MET A 439 1.48 -5.44 15.09
N TYR A 440 1.61 -4.12 15.31
CA TYR A 440 2.93 -3.50 15.44
C TYR A 440 3.67 -4.00 16.69
N ILE A 441 3.00 -4.06 17.84
CA ILE A 441 3.60 -4.47 19.11
C ILE A 441 4.06 -5.94 19.06
N ALA A 442 3.21 -6.85 18.57
CA ALA A 442 3.59 -8.24 18.36
C ALA A 442 4.77 -8.39 17.39
N GLY A 443 4.76 -7.64 16.30
CA GLY A 443 5.77 -7.68 15.24
C GLY A 443 7.14 -7.16 15.67
N LYS A 444 7.22 -6.38 16.75
CA LYS A 444 8.50 -5.98 17.36
C LYS A 444 8.96 -6.90 18.47
N GLY A 445 8.03 -7.61 19.11
CA GLY A 445 8.31 -8.30 20.36
C GLY A 445 8.28 -9.82 20.29
N LEU A 446 7.10 -10.38 20.04
CA LEU A 446 6.81 -11.79 20.26
C LEU A 446 7.42 -12.70 19.19
N ILE A 447 7.59 -12.19 17.97
CA ILE A 447 8.18 -12.95 16.86
C ILE A 447 9.71 -12.89 16.91
N TRP A 448 10.29 -11.74 17.26
CA TRP A 448 11.73 -11.52 17.10
C TRP A 448 12.52 -11.53 18.41
N LYS A 449 11.86 -11.59 19.58
CA LYS A 449 12.37 -11.44 20.97
C LYS A 449 13.13 -10.14 21.26
N LYS A 450 13.92 -9.66 20.30
CA LYS A 450 14.73 -8.46 20.37
C LYS A 450 13.81 -7.25 20.44
N HIS A 451 13.90 -6.49 21.54
CA HIS A 451 13.08 -5.31 21.85
C HIS A 451 11.64 -5.59 22.34
N PHE A 452 11.27 -6.82 22.74
CA PHE A 452 9.95 -7.04 23.35
C PHE A 452 9.82 -6.39 24.72
N GLU A 453 10.88 -6.47 25.53
CA GLU A 453 10.93 -5.98 26.91
C GLU A 453 10.51 -4.50 27.02
N GLN A 454 10.75 -3.69 25.99
CA GLN A 454 10.36 -2.28 26.00
C GLN A 454 8.84 -2.08 25.83
N TYR A 455 8.12 -3.02 25.21
CA TYR A 455 6.67 -2.95 24.98
C TYR A 455 5.85 -3.76 25.99
N GLU A 456 6.49 -4.62 26.78
CA GLU A 456 5.84 -5.36 27.87
C GLU A 456 5.04 -4.46 28.83
N PRO A 457 5.53 -3.25 29.21
CA PRO A 457 4.76 -2.33 30.06
C PRO A 457 3.44 -1.85 29.45
N LEU A 458 3.22 -1.98 28.13
CA LEU A 458 1.98 -1.55 27.49
C LEU A 458 0.81 -2.50 27.75
N TYR A 459 1.05 -3.79 27.94
CA TYR A 459 -0.04 -4.76 28.12
C TYR A 459 -0.88 -4.46 29.37
N PRO A 460 -0.30 -4.24 30.57
CA PRO A 460 -1.09 -3.85 31.73
C PRO A 460 -1.87 -2.53 31.54
N LEU A 461 -1.33 -1.59 30.75
CA LEU A 461 -2.01 -0.32 30.46
C LEU A 461 -3.17 -0.52 29.50
N ILE A 462 -3.01 -1.39 28.50
CA ILE A 462 -4.06 -1.81 27.57
C ILE A 462 -5.21 -2.45 28.33
N ASP A 463 -4.90 -3.46 29.15
CA ASP A 463 -5.88 -4.21 29.92
C ASP A 463 -6.62 -3.35 30.96
N ALA A 464 -5.98 -2.28 31.46
CA ALA A 464 -6.57 -1.41 32.47
C ALA A 464 -7.42 -0.26 31.89
N ASN A 465 -7.18 0.16 30.65
CA ASN A 465 -7.77 1.40 30.12
C ASN A 465 -8.58 1.21 28.83
N LEU A 466 -8.42 0.10 28.09
CA LEU A 466 -9.27 -0.15 26.92
C LEU A 466 -10.60 -0.80 27.33
N PRO A 467 -11.72 -0.36 26.73
CA PRO A 467 -12.93 -1.15 26.71
C PRO A 467 -12.65 -2.58 26.24
N TYR A 468 -13.23 -3.56 26.92
CA TYR A 468 -12.95 -4.98 26.68
C TYR A 468 -13.15 -5.37 25.21
N ASP A 469 -14.19 -4.85 24.56
CA ASP A 469 -14.49 -5.10 23.15
C ASP A 469 -13.33 -4.66 22.24
N LEU A 470 -12.70 -3.50 22.51
CA LEU A 470 -11.54 -2.99 21.77
C LEU A 470 -10.24 -3.71 22.12
N GLU A 471 -10.07 -4.12 23.38
CA GLU A 471 -8.96 -4.96 23.85
C GLU A 471 -8.90 -6.27 23.06
N THR A 472 -10.06 -6.87 22.75
CA THR A 472 -10.12 -8.09 21.92
C THR A 472 -9.50 -7.89 20.53
N TYR A 473 -9.69 -6.73 19.91
CA TYR A 473 -9.11 -6.42 18.60
C TYR A 473 -7.62 -6.14 18.68
N PHE A 474 -7.13 -5.56 19.77
CA PHE A 474 -5.71 -5.45 20.03
C PHE A 474 -5.04 -6.84 20.04
N TYR A 475 -5.57 -7.79 20.82
CA TYR A 475 -5.03 -9.16 20.86
C TYR A 475 -5.22 -9.92 19.56
N GLU A 476 -6.29 -9.66 18.82
CA GLU A 476 -6.47 -10.16 17.45
C GLU A 476 -5.36 -9.66 16.52
N GLY A 477 -5.04 -8.36 16.56
CA GLY A 477 -3.92 -7.79 15.81
C GLY A 477 -2.59 -8.44 16.16
N ASN A 478 -2.33 -8.66 17.46
CA ASN A 478 -1.14 -9.40 17.90
C ASN A 478 -1.12 -10.83 17.33
N GLY A 479 -2.25 -11.53 17.41
CA GLY A 479 -2.43 -12.85 16.85
C GLY A 479 -2.19 -12.92 15.35
N LYS A 480 -2.66 -11.91 14.60
CA LYS A 480 -2.47 -11.80 13.15
C LYS A 480 -1.00 -11.70 12.77
N GLU A 481 -0.26 -10.81 13.42
CA GLU A 481 1.18 -10.67 13.17
C GLU A 481 1.95 -11.94 13.57
N ILE A 482 1.70 -12.50 14.76
CA ILE A 482 2.32 -13.76 15.21
C ILE A 482 2.00 -14.91 14.24
N GLY A 483 0.77 -14.93 13.74
CA GLY A 483 0.25 -15.93 12.83
C GLY A 483 0.86 -15.89 11.44
N ALA A 484 1.44 -14.77 10.99
CA ALA A 484 2.07 -14.65 9.68
C ALA A 484 3.20 -15.69 9.47
N ASN A 485 3.89 -16.10 10.55
CA ASN A 485 4.90 -17.17 10.47
C ASN A 485 4.31 -18.56 10.12
N SER A 486 3.01 -18.75 10.37
CA SER A 486 2.31 -20.01 10.07
C SER A 486 2.25 -20.30 8.57
N ILE A 487 2.26 -19.25 7.73
CA ILE A 487 2.28 -19.34 6.27
C ILE A 487 3.52 -20.12 5.80
N PHE A 488 4.64 -19.95 6.50
CA PHE A 488 5.92 -20.60 6.23
C PHE A 488 6.13 -21.88 7.07
N ASN A 489 5.05 -22.50 7.55
CA ASN A 489 5.07 -23.72 8.36
C ASN A 489 5.79 -23.59 9.71
N LEU A 490 5.92 -22.37 10.25
CA LEU A 490 6.47 -22.09 11.59
C LEU A 490 5.36 -21.92 12.66
N TYR A 491 4.17 -22.48 12.42
CA TYR A 491 2.96 -22.28 13.22
C TYR A 491 3.06 -22.73 14.68
N LYS A 492 3.92 -23.71 15.01
CA LYS A 492 4.11 -24.16 16.41
C LYS A 492 4.60 -23.03 17.31
N ASN A 493 5.50 -22.20 16.80
CA ASN A 493 5.97 -21.03 17.53
C ASN A 493 4.85 -20.00 17.71
N SER A 494 4.02 -19.82 16.68
CA SER A 494 2.85 -18.93 16.73
C SER A 494 1.84 -19.38 17.80
N ILE A 495 1.48 -20.67 17.81
CA ILE A 495 0.58 -21.27 18.80
C ILE A 495 1.14 -21.09 20.22
N ASN A 496 2.43 -21.41 20.41
CA ASN A 496 3.07 -21.28 21.72
C ASN A 496 3.16 -19.83 22.20
N ASN A 497 3.28 -18.86 21.29
CA ASN A 497 3.28 -17.44 21.65
C ASN A 497 1.88 -16.94 21.99
N ILE A 498 0.84 -17.37 21.26
CA ILE A 498 -0.56 -17.02 21.58
C ILE A 498 -0.98 -17.59 22.93
N LYS A 499 -0.53 -18.80 23.28
CA LYS A 499 -0.77 -19.41 24.61
C LYS A 499 -0.17 -18.63 25.78
N LYS A 500 0.71 -17.66 25.53
CA LYS A 500 1.24 -16.76 26.57
C LYS A 500 0.33 -15.56 26.82
N PHE A 501 -0.67 -15.32 25.98
CA PHE A 501 -1.66 -14.28 26.25
C PHE A 501 -2.48 -14.65 27.49
N PRO A 502 -3.04 -13.64 28.19
CA PRO A 502 -4.06 -13.89 29.20
C PRO A 502 -5.13 -14.84 28.64
N GLU A 503 -5.56 -15.81 29.44
CA GLU A 503 -6.46 -16.88 28.99
C GLU A 503 -7.72 -16.32 28.30
N LYS A 504 -8.30 -15.26 28.87
CA LYS A 504 -9.45 -14.52 28.31
C LYS A 504 -9.24 -14.00 26.87
N PHE A 505 -7.99 -13.83 26.42
CA PHE A 505 -7.65 -13.29 25.10
C PHE A 505 -7.00 -14.26 24.13
N GLN A 506 -6.68 -15.49 24.56
CA GLN A 506 -6.09 -16.49 23.67
C GLN A 506 -6.97 -16.74 22.44
N ARG A 507 -8.29 -16.77 22.63
CA ARG A 507 -9.29 -16.88 21.55
C ARG A 507 -9.06 -15.84 20.45
N PHE A 508 -8.92 -14.56 20.81
CA PHE A 508 -8.74 -13.50 19.83
C PHE A 508 -7.37 -13.57 19.16
N GLY A 509 -6.33 -14.00 19.89
CA GLY A 509 -5.04 -14.33 19.29
C GLY A 509 -5.15 -15.42 18.22
N PHE A 510 -5.93 -16.48 18.46
CA PHE A 510 -6.19 -17.51 17.45
C PHE A 510 -7.08 -17.04 16.30
N ILE A 511 -8.06 -16.15 16.54
CA ILE A 511 -8.83 -15.50 15.47
C ILE A 511 -7.88 -14.71 14.56
N GLY A 512 -6.99 -13.89 15.13
CA GLY A 512 -6.00 -13.14 14.37
C GLY A 512 -5.07 -14.04 13.55
N MET A 513 -4.54 -15.10 14.16
CA MET A 513 -3.70 -16.07 13.48
C MET A 513 -4.44 -16.76 12.32
N ALA A 514 -5.71 -17.12 12.52
CA ALA A 514 -6.52 -17.70 11.46
C ALA A 514 -6.72 -16.71 10.30
N ARG A 515 -6.96 -15.41 10.57
CA ARG A 515 -7.02 -14.37 9.52
C ARG A 515 -5.72 -14.24 8.75
N ALA A 516 -4.58 -14.30 9.43
CA ALA A 516 -3.28 -14.26 8.77
C ALA A 516 -3.09 -15.44 7.79
N VAL A 517 -3.51 -16.64 8.20
CA VAL A 517 -3.53 -17.81 7.33
C VAL A 517 -4.52 -17.59 6.18
N ASP A 518 -5.74 -17.15 6.45
CA ASP A 518 -6.79 -16.95 5.43
C ASP A 518 -6.40 -15.93 4.35
N GLU A 519 -5.82 -14.80 4.76
CA GLU A 519 -5.44 -13.70 3.86
C GLU A 519 -4.19 -13.99 3.03
N SER A 520 -3.30 -14.88 3.50
CA SER A 520 -1.94 -15.01 2.96
C SER A 520 -1.46 -16.46 2.79
N THR A 521 -2.37 -17.44 2.79
CA THR A 521 -2.04 -18.83 2.49
C THR A 521 -1.37 -18.95 1.12
N VAL A 522 -0.24 -19.65 1.07
CA VAL A 522 0.42 -20.05 -0.17
C VAL A 522 0.24 -21.55 -0.40
N PRO A 523 0.49 -22.09 -1.62
CA PRO A 523 0.29 -23.50 -1.89
C PRO A 523 1.03 -24.47 -0.96
N GLU A 524 2.14 -24.01 -0.36
CA GLU A 524 3.01 -24.74 0.55
C GLU A 524 2.59 -24.66 2.04
N THR A 525 1.61 -23.83 2.39
CA THR A 525 1.13 -23.70 3.77
C THR A 525 0.39 -24.97 4.20
N ASP A 526 0.86 -25.61 5.27
CA ASP A 526 0.34 -26.89 5.78
C ASP A 526 -0.86 -26.68 6.72
N ILE A 527 -1.99 -26.28 6.15
CA ILE A 527 -3.24 -26.00 6.88
C ILE A 527 -3.67 -27.19 7.75
N LYS A 528 -3.48 -28.43 7.26
CA LYS A 528 -3.89 -29.65 7.99
C LYS A 528 -3.13 -29.80 9.29
N ASN A 529 -1.81 -29.61 9.26
CA ASN A 529 -0.99 -29.69 10.47
C ASN A 529 -1.20 -28.48 11.40
N ILE A 530 -1.48 -27.28 10.85
CA ILE A 530 -1.91 -26.14 11.67
C ILE A 530 -3.16 -26.51 12.47
N ILE A 531 -4.22 -27.00 11.80
CA ILE A 531 -5.49 -27.37 12.46
C ILE A 531 -5.28 -28.48 13.50
N ARG A 532 -4.45 -29.48 13.20
CA ARG A 532 -4.17 -30.57 14.15
C ARG A 532 -3.55 -30.05 15.45
N ASP A 533 -2.59 -29.13 15.35
CA ASP A 533 -1.77 -28.68 16.46
C ASP A 533 -2.40 -27.48 17.22
N VAL A 534 -3.36 -26.77 16.60
CA VAL A 534 -4.19 -25.75 17.27
C VAL A 534 -5.12 -26.42 18.30
N PRO A 535 -5.30 -25.83 19.51
CA PRO A 535 -6.25 -26.35 20.50
C PRO A 535 -7.65 -26.53 19.91
N GLU A 536 -8.33 -27.60 20.32
CA GLU A 536 -9.57 -28.06 19.70
C GLU A 536 -10.65 -26.98 19.67
N GLU A 537 -10.79 -26.23 20.75
CA GLU A 537 -11.73 -25.13 20.93
C GLU A 537 -11.52 -23.94 19.96
N TYR A 538 -10.34 -23.84 19.32
CA TYR A 538 -9.99 -22.79 18.37
C TYR A 538 -9.86 -23.27 16.92
N ARG A 539 -9.96 -24.60 16.66
CA ARG A 539 -9.82 -25.17 15.31
C ARG A 539 -10.79 -24.58 14.30
N ILE A 540 -11.99 -24.22 14.76
CA ILE A 540 -13.06 -23.67 13.92
C ILE A 540 -12.62 -22.45 13.10
N PHE A 541 -11.73 -21.62 13.64
CA PHE A 541 -11.27 -20.42 12.93
C PHE A 541 -10.41 -20.75 11.70
N PHE A 542 -9.70 -21.88 11.71
CA PHE A 542 -8.79 -22.32 10.64
C PHE A 542 -9.48 -23.19 9.59
N LEU A 543 -10.65 -23.74 9.90
CA LEU A 543 -11.39 -24.64 9.01
C LEU A 543 -11.92 -23.92 7.76
N LYS A 544 -12.12 -22.59 7.82
CA LYS A 544 -12.43 -21.79 6.63
C LYS A 544 -11.32 -21.90 5.57
N SER A 545 -10.06 -21.71 5.94
CA SER A 545 -8.94 -21.84 5.00
C SER A 545 -8.77 -23.28 4.48
N LEU A 546 -9.11 -24.30 5.27
CA LEU A 546 -9.17 -25.68 4.79
C LEU A 546 -10.24 -25.85 3.70
N GLY A 547 -11.43 -25.26 3.88
CA GLY A 547 -12.49 -25.27 2.88
C GLY A 547 -12.06 -24.65 1.54
N GLU A 548 -11.41 -23.48 1.59
CA GLU A 548 -10.87 -22.83 0.39
C GLU A 548 -9.85 -23.72 -0.34
N ARG A 549 -8.96 -24.37 0.43
CA ARG A 549 -7.95 -25.29 -0.10
C ARG A 549 -8.58 -26.53 -0.73
N LEU A 550 -9.56 -27.15 -0.08
CA LEU A 550 -10.24 -28.34 -0.59
C LEU A 550 -10.96 -28.05 -1.91
N LEU A 551 -11.62 -26.90 -2.06
CA LEU A 551 -12.24 -26.54 -3.33
C LEU A 551 -11.20 -26.35 -4.44
N THR A 552 -10.07 -25.71 -4.11
CA THR A 552 -8.97 -25.50 -5.05
C THR A 552 -8.30 -26.82 -5.48
N GLU A 553 -8.11 -27.75 -4.55
CA GLU A 553 -7.52 -29.07 -4.83
C GLU A 553 -8.43 -29.94 -5.71
N GLU A 554 -9.74 -29.95 -5.44
CA GLU A 554 -10.70 -30.81 -6.16
C GLU A 554 -11.16 -30.21 -7.49
N GLY A 555 -11.17 -28.87 -7.61
CA GLY A 555 -11.65 -28.15 -8.80
C GLY A 555 -13.15 -28.29 -9.07
N ASN A 556 -13.91 -28.96 -8.19
CA ASN A 556 -15.35 -29.18 -8.34
C ASN A 556 -16.06 -29.23 -6.99
N LEU A 557 -17.11 -28.42 -6.84
CA LEU A 557 -17.89 -28.28 -5.60
C LEU A 557 -18.44 -29.62 -5.08
N LYS A 558 -18.98 -30.48 -5.95
CA LYS A 558 -19.58 -31.76 -5.54
C LYS A 558 -18.57 -32.74 -4.98
N ALA A 559 -17.39 -32.82 -5.62
CA ALA A 559 -16.28 -33.63 -5.12
C ALA A 559 -15.80 -33.11 -3.76
N THR A 560 -15.68 -31.79 -3.63
CA THR A 560 -15.32 -31.13 -2.37
C THR A 560 -16.33 -31.44 -1.25
N VAL A 561 -17.64 -31.28 -1.49
CA VAL A 561 -18.70 -31.60 -0.50
C VAL A 561 -18.63 -33.08 -0.10
N THR A 562 -18.48 -33.98 -1.06
CA THR A 562 -18.34 -35.42 -0.78
C THR A 562 -17.13 -35.72 0.10
N ARG A 563 -16.00 -35.01 -0.13
CA ARG A 563 -14.80 -35.13 0.69
C ARG A 563 -15.02 -34.58 2.10
N VAL A 564 -15.70 -33.44 2.25
CA VAL A 564 -16.04 -32.85 3.56
C VAL A 564 -16.95 -33.78 4.36
N GLU A 565 -17.94 -34.42 3.72
CA GLU A 565 -18.85 -35.32 4.42
C GLU A 565 -18.16 -36.56 4.99
N LYS A 566 -17.05 -36.99 4.37
CA LYS A 566 -16.21 -38.10 4.84
C LYS A 566 -15.28 -37.72 5.99
N LEU A 567 -15.11 -36.43 6.31
CA LEU A 567 -14.29 -35.99 7.43
C LEU A 567 -15.01 -36.31 8.74
N SER A 568 -14.26 -36.81 9.72
CA SER A 568 -14.73 -37.05 11.09
C SER A 568 -14.86 -35.75 11.91
N TYR A 569 -15.40 -34.71 11.28
CA TYR A 569 -15.64 -33.40 11.88
C TYR A 569 -17.06 -33.31 12.42
N SER A 570 -17.21 -32.60 13.54
CA SER A 570 -18.50 -32.22 14.07
C SER A 570 -19.29 -31.37 13.07
N ARG A 571 -20.60 -31.23 13.27
CA ARG A 571 -21.45 -30.40 12.40
C ARG A 571 -20.95 -28.96 12.33
N LEU A 572 -20.55 -28.39 13.46
CA LEU A 572 -20.02 -27.03 13.56
C LEU A 572 -18.69 -26.87 12.79
N GLU A 573 -17.79 -27.85 12.89
CA GLU A 573 -16.54 -27.87 12.13
C GLU A 573 -16.80 -27.99 10.63
N LYS A 574 -17.70 -28.87 10.20
CA LYS A 574 -18.14 -28.96 8.79
C LYS A 574 -18.72 -27.63 8.30
N SER A 575 -19.50 -26.94 9.13
CA SER A 575 -20.01 -25.58 8.89
C SER A 575 -18.90 -24.62 8.48
N ALA A 576 -17.83 -24.56 9.26
CA ALA A 576 -16.69 -23.68 9.00
C ALA A 576 -15.93 -24.07 7.72
N VAL A 577 -15.82 -25.37 7.41
CA VAL A 577 -15.27 -25.83 6.13
C VAL A 577 -16.15 -25.41 4.96
N TYR A 578 -17.48 -25.56 5.06
CA TYR A 578 -18.42 -25.08 4.03
C TYR A 578 -18.36 -23.56 3.84
N SER A 579 -18.21 -22.81 4.93
CA SER A 579 -17.98 -21.37 4.85
C SER A 579 -16.73 -21.05 4.04
N GLY A 580 -15.61 -21.76 4.24
CA GLY A 580 -14.44 -21.65 3.37
C GLY A 580 -14.73 -21.92 1.89
N ILE A 581 -15.44 -23.00 1.61
CA ILE A 581 -15.80 -23.39 0.23
C ILE A 581 -16.61 -22.29 -0.46
N GLY A 582 -17.61 -21.71 0.20
CA GLY A 582 -18.43 -20.64 -0.36
C GLY A 582 -17.61 -19.41 -0.75
N ARG A 583 -16.66 -18.97 0.09
CA ARG A 583 -15.79 -17.83 -0.18
C ARG A 583 -14.89 -18.10 -1.40
N SER A 584 -14.30 -19.29 -1.47
CA SER A 584 -13.45 -19.69 -2.60
C SER A 584 -14.26 -19.81 -3.89
N LEU A 585 -15.50 -20.30 -3.83
CA LEU A 585 -16.38 -20.44 -4.99
C LEU A 585 -16.64 -19.09 -5.67
N ILE A 586 -17.06 -18.07 -4.92
CA ILE A 586 -17.33 -16.76 -5.52
C ILE A 586 -16.04 -16.05 -5.99
N LYS A 587 -14.89 -16.28 -5.33
CA LYS A 587 -13.57 -15.80 -5.78
C LYS A 587 -13.23 -16.41 -7.16
N GLN A 588 -13.41 -17.72 -7.33
CA GLN A 588 -13.17 -18.44 -8.60
C GLN A 588 -14.14 -18.03 -9.71
N LEU A 589 -15.36 -17.62 -9.34
CA LEU A 589 -16.40 -17.17 -10.26
C LEU A 589 -16.40 -15.65 -10.50
N HIS A 590 -15.35 -14.95 -10.08
CA HIS A 590 -15.18 -13.51 -10.28
C HIS A 590 -16.40 -12.68 -9.82
N GLY A 591 -17.02 -13.06 -8.70
CA GLY A 591 -18.16 -12.32 -8.16
C GLY A 591 -19.53 -12.67 -8.74
N ASN A 592 -19.63 -13.65 -9.66
CA ASN A 592 -20.92 -14.08 -10.22
C ASN A 592 -21.74 -14.90 -9.19
N ILE A 593 -22.48 -14.20 -8.33
CA ILE A 593 -23.23 -14.81 -7.23
C ILE A 593 -24.35 -15.72 -7.72
N LYS A 594 -25.03 -15.39 -8.83
CA LYS A 594 -26.12 -16.20 -9.38
C LYS A 594 -25.61 -17.58 -9.78
N PHE A 595 -24.52 -17.62 -10.55
CA PHE A 595 -23.91 -18.88 -10.95
C PHE A 595 -23.41 -19.68 -9.74
N ALA A 596 -22.85 -19.00 -8.74
CA ALA A 596 -22.45 -19.65 -7.50
C ALA A 596 -23.64 -20.28 -6.77
N VAL A 597 -24.78 -19.57 -6.65
CA VAL A 597 -26.01 -20.08 -6.06
C VAL A 597 -26.55 -21.28 -6.84
N ASP A 598 -26.60 -21.21 -8.18
CA ASP A 598 -27.05 -22.31 -9.03
C ASP A 598 -26.22 -23.59 -8.78
N MET A 599 -24.91 -23.45 -8.55
CA MET A 599 -24.04 -24.59 -8.20
C MET A 599 -24.36 -25.21 -6.84
N THR A 600 -24.92 -24.44 -5.89
CA THR A 600 -25.32 -24.95 -4.56
C THR A 600 -26.63 -25.73 -4.58
N GLN A 601 -27.42 -25.64 -5.67
CA GLN A 601 -28.72 -26.29 -5.81
C GLN A 601 -28.65 -27.77 -6.23
N ASP A 602 -27.44 -28.35 -6.38
CA ASP A 602 -27.31 -29.79 -6.63
C ASP A 602 -27.90 -30.58 -5.44
N ASN A 603 -28.84 -31.48 -5.75
CA ASN A 603 -29.54 -32.32 -4.76
C ASN A 603 -28.60 -33.23 -3.94
N SER A 604 -27.35 -33.43 -4.39
CA SER A 604 -26.32 -34.14 -3.63
C SER A 604 -25.66 -33.30 -2.53
N ILE A 605 -25.88 -31.98 -2.51
CA ILE A 605 -25.40 -31.09 -1.45
C ILE A 605 -26.43 -31.10 -0.31
N PRO A 606 -26.05 -31.56 0.90
CA PRO A 606 -26.95 -31.56 2.04
C PRO A 606 -27.52 -30.17 2.31
N PHE A 607 -28.78 -30.08 2.74
CA PHE A 607 -29.45 -28.80 3.01
C PHE A 607 -28.64 -27.88 3.94
N PHE A 608 -28.08 -28.44 5.02
CA PHE A 608 -27.22 -27.70 5.94
C PHE A 608 -25.96 -27.13 5.26
N ALA A 609 -25.30 -27.92 4.40
CA ALA A 609 -24.13 -27.45 3.65
C ALA A 609 -24.53 -26.32 2.68
N ARG A 610 -25.70 -26.41 2.05
CA ARG A 610 -26.24 -25.39 1.15
C ARG A 610 -26.46 -24.07 1.88
N ALA A 611 -27.08 -24.09 3.06
CA ALA A 611 -27.26 -22.90 3.89
C ALA A 611 -25.93 -22.19 4.20
N GLU A 612 -24.92 -22.94 4.65
CA GLU A 612 -23.60 -22.40 4.98
C GLU A 612 -22.83 -21.88 3.76
N LEU A 613 -22.97 -22.54 2.60
CA LEU A 613 -22.43 -22.06 1.34
C LEU A 613 -23.08 -20.73 0.95
N LEU A 614 -24.41 -20.62 1.02
CA LEU A 614 -25.14 -19.40 0.70
C LEU A 614 -24.79 -18.24 1.64
N GLU A 615 -24.71 -18.46 2.95
CA GLU A 615 -24.24 -17.43 3.90
C GLU A 615 -22.82 -16.97 3.56
N SER A 616 -21.92 -17.89 3.24
CA SER A 616 -20.56 -17.54 2.86
C SER A 616 -20.45 -16.80 1.52
N LEU A 617 -21.31 -17.14 0.56
CA LEU A 617 -21.43 -16.38 -0.68
C LEU A 617 -21.84 -14.93 -0.38
N GLY A 618 -22.78 -14.72 0.54
CA GLY A 618 -23.17 -13.38 0.99
C GLY A 618 -22.04 -12.61 1.68
N GLU A 619 -21.27 -13.28 2.54
CA GLU A 619 -20.11 -12.70 3.22
C GLU A 619 -19.06 -12.18 2.22
N GLN A 620 -18.67 -13.03 1.28
CA GLN A 620 -17.66 -12.69 0.30
C GLN A 620 -18.20 -11.74 -0.78
N PHE A 621 -19.51 -11.78 -1.08
CA PHE A 621 -20.16 -10.79 -1.93
C PHE A 621 -20.10 -9.40 -1.29
N PHE A 622 -20.45 -9.24 -0.01
CA PHE A 622 -20.30 -7.96 0.68
C PHE A 622 -18.84 -7.47 0.63
N THR A 623 -17.88 -8.36 0.89
CA THR A 623 -16.45 -8.04 0.83
C THR A 623 -16.04 -7.47 -0.53
N LEU A 624 -16.61 -7.99 -1.63
CA LEU A 624 -16.34 -7.54 -2.99
C LEU A 624 -17.14 -6.29 -3.39
N TYR A 625 -18.35 -6.06 -2.86
CA TYR A 625 -19.28 -5.05 -3.39
C TYR A 625 -19.75 -4.00 -2.35
N LYS A 626 -19.13 -3.91 -1.17
CA LYS A 626 -19.52 -2.96 -0.10
C LYS A 626 -19.62 -1.49 -0.52
N GLN A 627 -18.84 -1.03 -1.49
CA GLN A 627 -18.92 0.36 -2.01
C GLN A 627 -20.11 0.56 -2.98
N HIS A 628 -20.80 -0.51 -3.35
CA HIS A 628 -21.90 -0.55 -4.31
C HIS A 628 -23.09 -1.36 -3.77
N LEU A 629 -23.42 -1.22 -2.49
CA LEU A 629 -24.59 -1.89 -1.88
C LEU A 629 -25.90 -1.59 -2.64
N ASN A 630 -25.98 -0.48 -3.36
CA ASN A 630 -27.09 -0.14 -4.23
C ASN A 630 -27.25 -1.06 -5.46
N LEU A 631 -26.22 -1.82 -5.85
CA LEU A 631 -26.29 -2.83 -6.92
C LEU A 631 -26.74 -4.21 -6.40
N LEU A 632 -26.79 -4.38 -5.08
CA LEU A 632 -27.18 -5.62 -4.44
C LEU A 632 -28.61 -6.06 -4.79
N PRO A 633 -29.64 -5.16 -4.80
CA PRO A 633 -31.02 -5.56 -5.07
C PRO A 633 -31.18 -6.24 -6.43
N GLU A 634 -30.64 -5.68 -7.51
CA GLU A 634 -30.76 -6.26 -8.87
C GLU A 634 -30.17 -7.67 -8.96
N THR A 635 -29.05 -7.89 -8.26
CA THR A 635 -28.33 -9.16 -8.30
C THR A 635 -29.03 -10.22 -7.44
N ILE A 636 -29.56 -9.82 -6.29
CA ILE A 636 -30.22 -10.71 -5.33
C ILE A 636 -31.70 -10.97 -5.69
N GLU A 637 -32.37 -10.07 -6.39
CA GLU A 637 -33.80 -10.19 -6.71
C GLU A 637 -34.16 -11.49 -7.44
N LEU A 638 -33.23 -12.02 -8.22
CA LEU A 638 -33.36 -13.27 -8.97
C LEU A 638 -33.36 -14.53 -8.07
N LEU A 639 -32.98 -14.40 -6.80
CA LEU A 639 -32.91 -15.50 -5.85
C LEU A 639 -34.29 -15.79 -5.23
N SER A 640 -34.53 -17.05 -4.88
CA SER A 640 -35.67 -17.47 -4.08
C SER A 640 -35.64 -16.80 -2.70
N LYS A 641 -36.79 -16.76 -2.02
CA LYS A 641 -36.89 -16.15 -0.69
C LYS A 641 -35.85 -16.72 0.27
N GLU A 642 -35.75 -18.05 0.38
CA GLU A 642 -34.84 -18.73 1.29
C GLU A 642 -33.36 -18.42 0.99
N GLU A 643 -32.96 -18.40 -0.28
CA GLU A 643 -31.60 -18.04 -0.67
C GLU A 643 -31.25 -16.61 -0.25
N LYS A 644 -32.20 -15.67 -0.39
CA LYS A 644 -32.03 -14.28 0.06
C LYS A 644 -31.75 -14.22 1.56
N GLU A 645 -32.48 -14.98 2.38
CA GLU A 645 -32.32 -14.99 3.84
C GLU A 645 -30.88 -15.37 4.23
N PHE A 646 -30.34 -16.45 3.65
CA PHE A 646 -28.97 -16.88 3.92
C PHE A 646 -27.92 -15.89 3.41
N ILE A 647 -28.09 -15.38 2.18
CA ILE A 647 -27.16 -14.39 1.62
C ILE A 647 -27.12 -13.12 2.50
N PHE A 648 -28.28 -12.64 2.98
CA PHE A 648 -28.34 -11.48 3.88
C PHE A 648 -27.73 -11.74 5.25
N ARG A 649 -27.88 -12.93 5.84
CA ARG A 649 -27.12 -13.33 7.06
C ARG A 649 -25.61 -13.29 6.80
N GLY A 650 -25.19 -13.79 5.64
CA GLY A 650 -23.81 -13.71 5.16
C GLY A 650 -23.24 -12.29 5.13
N ILE A 651 -24.03 -11.37 4.55
CA ILE A 651 -23.69 -9.95 4.51
C ILE A 651 -23.54 -9.39 5.93
N GLY A 652 -24.44 -9.73 6.84
CA GLY A 652 -24.36 -9.32 8.25
C GLY A 652 -23.11 -9.81 8.97
N LEU A 653 -22.68 -11.05 8.72
CA LEU A 653 -21.41 -11.58 9.23
C LEU A 653 -20.23 -10.71 8.78
N SER A 654 -20.18 -10.35 7.50
CA SER A 654 -19.09 -9.54 6.94
C SER A 654 -19.14 -8.09 7.41
N MET A 655 -20.33 -7.50 7.54
CA MET A 655 -20.51 -6.14 8.09
C MET A 655 -20.07 -6.06 9.54
N ALA A 656 -20.39 -7.07 10.36
CA ALA A 656 -19.94 -7.14 11.74
C ALA A 656 -18.40 -7.15 11.84
N ASP A 657 -17.74 -7.93 10.98
CA ASP A 657 -16.28 -7.97 10.91
C ASP A 657 -15.68 -6.64 10.44
N LYS A 658 -16.30 -6.01 9.43
CA LYS A 658 -15.81 -4.76 8.83
C LYS A 658 -15.99 -3.52 9.70
N TYR A 659 -17.05 -3.47 10.51
CA TYR A 659 -17.43 -2.29 11.28
C TYR A 659 -17.37 -2.51 12.79
N GLY A 660 -16.76 -3.61 13.23
CA GLY A 660 -16.49 -3.89 14.64
C GLY A 660 -17.73 -3.89 15.52
N PHE A 661 -18.85 -4.41 15.02
CA PHE A 661 -20.15 -4.40 15.70
C PHE A 661 -20.71 -3.02 16.06
N TYR A 662 -20.29 -1.94 15.39
CA TYR A 662 -20.89 -0.62 15.57
C TYR A 662 -22.27 -0.54 14.87
N ILE A 663 -23.29 -1.10 15.54
CA ILE A 663 -24.64 -1.31 15.01
C ILE A 663 -25.29 -0.04 14.43
N PRO A 664 -25.20 1.15 15.05
CA PRO A 664 -25.83 2.35 14.48
C PRO A 664 -25.32 2.69 13.07
N PHE A 665 -24.03 2.48 12.82
CA PHE A 665 -23.45 2.66 11.49
C PHE A 665 -23.95 1.59 10.53
N ILE A 666 -23.91 0.33 10.94
CA ILE A 666 -24.34 -0.81 10.12
C ILE A 666 -25.79 -0.62 9.65
N ILE A 667 -26.70 -0.24 10.56
CA ILE A 667 -28.12 -0.01 10.23
C ILE A 667 -28.28 1.11 9.22
N ARG A 668 -27.58 2.24 9.41
CA ARG A 668 -27.62 3.36 8.45
C ARG A 668 -27.17 2.93 7.05
N GLU A 669 -26.15 2.07 6.95
CA GLU A 669 -25.66 1.55 5.67
C GLU A 669 -26.63 0.53 5.03
N ILE A 670 -27.51 -0.12 5.81
CA ILE A 670 -28.45 -1.14 5.31
C ILE A 670 -29.82 -0.57 4.98
N GLU A 671 -30.40 0.25 5.87
CA GLU A 671 -31.77 0.72 5.75
C GLU A 671 -32.00 1.55 4.48
N ILE A 672 -31.00 2.33 4.08
CA ILE A 672 -31.07 3.18 2.90
C ILE A 672 -31.16 2.34 1.60
N PRO A 673 -30.29 1.33 1.36
CA PRO A 673 -30.32 0.56 0.12
C PRO A 673 -31.23 -0.69 0.09
N LEU A 674 -31.52 -1.36 1.21
CA LEU A 674 -32.03 -2.76 1.18
C LEU A 674 -33.45 -2.98 1.73
N GLY A 675 -34.00 -2.03 2.47
CA GLY A 675 -35.32 -2.15 3.09
C GLY A 675 -35.36 -3.05 4.34
N VAL A 676 -36.52 -3.06 5.02
CA VAL A 676 -36.68 -3.58 6.39
C VAL A 676 -36.48 -5.10 6.50
N THR A 677 -37.10 -5.90 5.62
CA THR A 677 -37.04 -7.38 5.71
C THR A 677 -35.61 -7.91 5.51
N SER A 678 -34.81 -7.27 4.67
CA SER A 678 -33.39 -7.64 4.50
C SER A 678 -32.56 -7.30 5.74
N ALA A 679 -32.89 -6.20 6.42
CA ALA A 679 -32.21 -5.79 7.64
C ALA A 679 -32.38 -6.82 8.77
N GLU A 680 -33.53 -7.47 8.90
CA GLU A 680 -33.77 -8.53 9.90
C GLU A 680 -32.75 -9.68 9.77
N PHE A 681 -32.57 -10.23 8.56
CA PHE A 681 -31.62 -11.31 8.31
C PHE A 681 -30.16 -10.87 8.45
N ILE A 682 -29.85 -9.63 8.06
CA ILE A 682 -28.53 -9.05 8.30
C ILE A 682 -28.24 -8.99 9.81
N MET A 683 -29.21 -8.58 10.62
CA MET A 683 -29.07 -8.54 12.08
C MET A 683 -28.91 -9.94 12.68
N GLU A 684 -29.62 -10.96 12.16
CA GLU A 684 -29.34 -12.37 12.53
C GLU A 684 -27.89 -12.76 12.21
N GLY A 685 -27.37 -12.35 11.05
CA GLY A 685 -25.97 -12.55 10.66
C GLY A 685 -24.99 -11.92 11.65
N ILE A 686 -25.26 -10.68 12.07
CA ILE A 686 -24.44 -9.96 13.07
C ILE A 686 -24.48 -10.68 14.42
N GLY A 687 -25.65 -11.18 14.84
CA GLY A 687 -25.80 -12.00 16.04
C GLY A 687 -24.96 -13.29 15.99
N LYS A 688 -24.94 -13.98 14.85
CA LYS A 688 -24.07 -15.14 14.61
C LYS A 688 -22.58 -14.74 14.70
N ALA A 689 -22.18 -13.59 14.15
CA ALA A 689 -20.81 -13.09 14.26
C ALA A 689 -20.41 -12.78 15.72
N LEU A 690 -21.31 -12.22 16.52
CA LEU A 690 -21.08 -11.97 17.94
C LEU A 690 -20.81 -13.27 18.70
N PHE A 691 -21.61 -14.31 18.48
CA PHE A 691 -21.37 -15.62 19.08
C PHE A 691 -20.04 -16.23 18.62
N ILE A 692 -19.74 -16.18 17.32
CA ILE A 692 -18.45 -16.67 16.79
C ILE A 692 -17.27 -15.94 17.44
N ARG A 693 -17.39 -14.64 17.70
CA ARG A 693 -16.32 -13.85 18.32
C ARG A 693 -16.21 -14.10 19.82
N TYR A 694 -17.29 -13.91 20.57
CA TYR A 694 -17.28 -13.86 22.05
C TYR A 694 -17.70 -15.16 22.73
N GLY A 695 -18.14 -16.17 21.98
CA GLY A 695 -18.65 -17.42 22.53
C GLY A 695 -19.86 -17.19 23.43
N TYR A 696 -19.91 -17.88 24.57
CA TYR A 696 -20.99 -17.77 25.56
C TYR A 696 -20.83 -16.59 26.53
N ASN A 697 -19.93 -15.63 26.26
CA ASN A 697 -19.85 -14.43 27.08
C ASN A 697 -21.02 -13.48 26.76
N ILE A 698 -22.17 -13.82 27.33
CA ILE A 698 -23.45 -13.14 27.14
C ILE A 698 -23.36 -11.70 27.63
N ASP A 699 -22.64 -11.42 28.72
CA ASP A 699 -22.52 -10.06 29.25
C ASP A 699 -21.91 -9.09 28.23
N ILE A 700 -20.89 -9.52 27.49
CA ILE A 700 -20.29 -8.68 26.44
C ILE A 700 -21.25 -8.53 25.26
N ALA A 701 -21.85 -9.64 24.82
CA ALA A 701 -22.83 -9.60 23.75
C ALA A 701 -23.97 -8.63 24.13
N GLU A 702 -24.55 -8.78 25.31
CA GLU A 702 -25.57 -7.89 25.85
C GLU A 702 -25.09 -6.44 25.96
N ASN A 703 -23.86 -6.17 26.40
CA ASN A 703 -23.37 -4.79 26.46
C ASN A 703 -23.24 -4.15 25.08
N ILE A 704 -22.71 -4.89 24.09
CA ILE A 704 -22.68 -4.43 22.69
C ILE A 704 -24.11 -4.21 22.17
N LEU A 705 -25.06 -5.02 22.62
CA LEU A 705 -26.46 -4.96 22.18
C LEU A 705 -27.32 -3.92 22.88
N ARG A 706 -27.06 -3.62 24.15
CA ARG A 706 -27.76 -2.59 24.92
C ARG A 706 -27.36 -1.19 24.48
N GLY A 707 -26.15 -1.02 23.95
CA GLY A 707 -25.70 0.24 23.34
C GLY A 707 -26.40 0.57 22.01
N ALA A 708 -27.08 -0.40 21.41
CA ALA A 708 -27.93 -0.21 20.24
C ALA A 708 -29.33 0.18 20.73
N GLU A 709 -29.67 1.48 20.73
CA GLU A 709 -31.03 2.00 21.01
C GLU A 709 -32.05 1.59 19.91
N LEU A 710 -32.15 0.29 19.64
CA LEU A 710 -32.72 -0.27 18.42
C LEU A 710 -33.67 -1.40 18.76
N ASN A 711 -34.75 -1.04 19.48
CA ASN A 711 -35.78 -1.96 19.94
C ASN A 711 -36.31 -2.88 18.81
N ASN A 712 -36.32 -2.41 17.56
CA ASN A 712 -36.85 -3.17 16.43
C ASN A 712 -35.92 -4.28 15.93
N TYR A 713 -34.59 -4.17 16.14
CA TYR A 713 -33.61 -5.10 15.57
C TYR A 713 -33.02 -6.07 16.60
N TYR A 714 -33.15 -5.75 17.89
CA TYR A 714 -32.67 -6.59 18.98
C TYR A 714 -33.18 -8.05 18.90
N PRO A 715 -34.47 -8.33 18.62
CA PRO A 715 -34.97 -9.71 18.54
C PRO A 715 -34.25 -10.55 17.47
N HIS A 716 -33.98 -9.95 16.30
CA HIS A 716 -33.33 -10.63 15.19
C HIS A 716 -31.86 -10.89 15.47
N LEU A 717 -31.16 -9.92 16.06
CA LEU A 717 -29.79 -10.13 16.45
C LEU A 717 -29.69 -11.24 17.52
N PHE A 718 -30.51 -11.17 18.56
CA PHE A 718 -30.54 -12.19 19.61
C PHE A 718 -30.88 -13.58 19.02
N GLU A 719 -31.81 -13.65 18.07
CA GLU A 719 -32.14 -14.90 17.38
C GLU A 719 -30.93 -15.48 16.62
N GLY A 720 -30.17 -14.64 15.92
CA GLY A 720 -28.93 -15.04 15.26
C GLY A 720 -27.88 -15.60 16.23
N PHE A 721 -27.69 -14.92 17.36
CA PHE A 721 -26.81 -15.37 18.44
C PHE A 721 -27.27 -16.71 19.02
N ARG A 722 -28.56 -16.83 19.35
CA ARG A 722 -29.18 -18.03 19.93
C ARG A 722 -29.08 -19.24 19.00
N LYS A 723 -29.36 -19.07 17.70
CA LYS A 723 -29.20 -20.12 16.68
C LYS A 723 -27.76 -20.63 16.67
N ALA A 724 -26.78 -19.72 16.57
CA ALA A 724 -25.37 -20.07 16.55
C ALA A 724 -24.92 -20.79 17.84
N ALA A 725 -25.41 -20.33 19.00
CA ALA A 725 -25.16 -20.99 20.29
C ALA A 725 -25.73 -22.41 20.33
N SER A 726 -26.97 -22.61 19.85
CA SER A 726 -27.62 -23.92 19.86
C SER A 726 -26.91 -24.97 19.00
N GLU A 727 -26.25 -24.53 17.93
CA GLU A 727 -25.48 -25.38 17.01
C GLU A 727 -24.11 -25.78 17.60
N SER A 728 -23.62 -25.07 18.61
CA SER A 728 -22.33 -25.32 19.27
C SER A 728 -22.41 -26.41 20.36
N SER A 729 -23.05 -27.53 20.04
CA SER A 729 -23.45 -28.60 20.98
C SER A 729 -22.32 -29.27 21.79
N ASN A 730 -21.06 -28.93 21.57
CA ASN A 730 -19.89 -29.46 22.28
C ASN A 730 -19.54 -28.70 23.58
N PHE A 731 -20.18 -27.57 23.89
CA PHE A 731 -20.04 -26.90 25.19
C PHE A 731 -21.14 -27.38 26.15
N THR A 732 -21.04 -28.63 26.58
CA THR A 732 -22.03 -29.28 27.46
C THR A 732 -22.08 -28.71 28.89
N ALA A 733 -21.08 -27.95 29.33
CA ALA A 733 -20.99 -27.45 30.70
C ALA A 733 -21.81 -26.17 31.00
N GLN A 734 -22.36 -25.47 30.00
CA GLN A 734 -23.08 -24.19 30.17
C GLN A 734 -24.51 -24.18 29.61
N LYS A 735 -25.07 -25.35 29.26
CA LYS A 735 -26.43 -25.45 28.72
C LYS A 735 -27.53 -25.10 29.73
N GLU A 736 -27.25 -25.14 31.03
CA GLU A 736 -28.22 -24.79 32.07
C GLU A 736 -28.44 -23.27 32.15
N ASP A 737 -27.38 -22.46 32.00
CA ASP A 737 -27.45 -21.00 32.08
C ASP A 737 -28.30 -20.36 30.95
N ILE A 738 -28.37 -20.99 29.78
CA ILE A 738 -29.12 -20.46 28.62
C ILE A 738 -30.64 -20.67 28.76
N LYS A 739 -31.06 -21.73 29.46
CA LYS A 739 -32.50 -22.03 29.65
C LYS A 739 -33.17 -21.05 30.62
N ASP A 740 -32.39 -20.45 31.51
CA ASP A 740 -32.88 -19.51 32.52
C ASP A 740 -32.80 -18.03 32.10
N ILE A 741 -32.36 -17.75 30.87
CA ILE A 741 -32.52 -16.43 30.24
C ILE A 741 -34.00 -16.27 29.86
N LYS A 742 -34.84 -16.01 30.86
CA LYS A 742 -36.19 -15.50 30.62
C LYS A 742 -36.05 -14.11 30.01
N LEU A 743 -36.70 -13.93 28.87
CA LEU A 743 -37.02 -12.63 28.26
C LEU A 743 -37.93 -11.83 29.22
N ASP A 744 -37.43 -11.43 30.39
CA ASP A 744 -38.09 -10.49 31.28
C ASP A 744 -37.55 -9.08 31.01
N ARG A 745 -37.85 -8.59 29.80
CA ARG A 745 -38.24 -7.21 29.45
C ARG A 745 -38.42 -7.04 27.95
#